data_AF-A0A524K5Y5-F1
#
_entry.id   AF-A0A524K5Y5-F1
#
_cell.length_a   1.000
_cell.length_b   1.000
_cell.length_c   1.000
_cell.angle_alpha   90.00
_cell.angle_beta   90.00
_cell.angle_gamma   90.00
#
_symmetry.space_group_name_H-M   'P 1'
#
loop_
_entity.id
_entity.type
_entity.pdbx_description
1 polymer ?
#
loop_
_entity_poly.entity_id
_entity_poly.type
_entity_poly.pdbx_seq_one_letter_code
_entity_poly.pdbx_strand_id
1 'polypeptide(L)'
;RGTTYYYAIKPSASSSVISEWVEATVDSVSSRSDAATASYDAVSFSRASEWRNGYVYMVDYYFGLRILDVRVPELPREVGYLPMTQPSDIAISGNYAYLSSWRSLSIVDISNPTAPTLASVLTLGAEGSDFYSEGVAVLGNLVFVAGFNEGFVVVDVSNKAAPVVRGGYRDKLIFNQNYDVAVQERGATDVLAVTGNLTSALYTVSGTDSNPVITRVFTALPYGNSVAFNGSVLLLSSNTSLYAYQTSNPSSPVLLDSEDPTTGLALTSAVSIADNRAFVALGAYGYAVIDILTPSLLKTVSMRSIPGNTEQVSVGGGFAYVSTGQNYPFQIRGANDPSSASIVLTRTDVATGAHLAAYRNYLYVSESGSGDWTAAAYDISSPAATFRSNPSIGYYTPYAFAFAGARTYVASERSGIMMWSNAVPGSPTVLPPWYVGVQGGNAWALALTGNYALVGTSNSWLNSVDLSRSDALTVVGSVQTYGTPSATTEIRGIATRDRLAFIANEAAGLRVVDISDPAFPIALSGYGKPLSTGQIVAVAIAGDYVLAADTLDGLAIFDQTSVRSWSVTGQARIWNDPAQGDAFDLAVRGNYAYVARGAAGLDIWDISNPLAPVKSTTLSQAGFSPVSIHIYKDFLFALDGASKLYVVDLVP
;
A
#
# COMPACT_ATOMS: atom_id res chain seq x y z
N ARG A 1 50.98 10.63 25.62
CA ARG A 1 52.45 10.43 25.44
C ARG A 1 52.63 9.27 24.48
N GLY A 2 53.23 9.49 23.31
CA GLY A 2 53.57 8.43 22.33
C GLY A 2 52.66 8.34 21.11
N THR A 3 52.68 9.39 20.26
CA THR A 3 52.31 9.43 18.82
C THR A 3 51.02 8.76 18.33
N THR A 4 49.88 9.43 18.55
CA THR A 4 48.77 9.50 17.58
C THR A 4 48.29 10.94 17.53
N TYR A 5 48.24 11.54 16.34
CA TYR A 5 47.63 12.85 16.11
C TYR A 5 46.31 12.66 15.36
N TYR A 6 45.22 13.20 15.88
CA TYR A 6 43.97 13.37 15.14
C TYR A 6 43.95 14.78 14.57
N TYR A 7 43.84 14.90 13.25
CA TYR A 7 43.56 16.18 12.59
C TYR A 7 42.08 16.23 12.24
N ALA A 8 41.38 17.26 12.71
CA ALA A 8 40.14 17.71 12.10
C ALA A 8 40.49 18.78 11.08
N ILE A 9 40.48 18.43 9.80
CA ILE A 9 40.58 19.42 8.73
C ILE A 9 39.18 19.99 8.54
N LYS A 10 39.00 21.26 8.92
CA LYS A 10 37.83 22.06 8.55
C LYS A 10 38.14 22.74 7.21
N PRO A 11 37.43 22.44 6.10
CA PRO A 11 37.55 23.26 4.91
C PRO A 11 36.93 24.63 5.17
N SER A 12 37.79 25.64 5.09
CA SER A 12 37.46 27.06 5.17
C SER A 12 37.02 27.57 3.80
N ALA A 13 35.71 27.55 3.53
CA ALA A 13 35.06 28.51 2.65
C ALA A 13 33.55 28.36 2.83
N SER A 14 32.93 29.43 3.27
CA SER A 14 31.50 29.66 3.17
C SER A 14 30.95 29.27 1.79
N SER A 15 30.12 28.23 1.74
CA SER A 15 28.86 28.34 1.02
C SER A 15 27.76 28.38 2.08
N SER A 16 27.01 29.47 2.09
CA SER A 16 25.67 29.46 2.65
C SER A 16 24.93 28.30 1.97
N VAL A 17 24.72 27.20 2.68
CA VAL A 17 23.75 26.20 2.27
C VAL A 17 22.39 26.89 2.40
N ILE A 18 21.96 27.54 1.33
CA ILE A 18 20.55 27.71 1.07
C ILE A 18 20.09 26.29 0.79
N SER A 19 19.50 25.65 1.80
CA SER A 19 18.93 24.32 1.67
C SER A 19 17.76 24.39 0.69
N GLU A 20 18.03 24.20 -0.60
CA GLU A 20 17.02 23.78 -1.57
C GLU A 20 16.90 22.24 -1.65
N TRP A 21 17.65 21.53 -0.81
CA TRP A 21 17.70 20.07 -0.77
C TRP A 21 17.02 19.53 0.47
N VAL A 22 15.68 19.63 0.44
CA VAL A 22 14.74 18.74 1.13
C VAL A 22 13.68 18.48 0.05
N GLU A 23 13.52 17.28 -0.47
CA GLU A 23 13.29 16.01 0.22
C GLU A 23 14.31 14.93 -0.20
N ALA A 24 14.93 14.28 0.79
CA ALA A 24 15.04 12.82 0.72
C ALA A 24 13.62 12.33 0.47
N THR A 25 13.35 11.63 -0.64
CA THR A 25 12.04 11.11 -1.03
C THR A 25 11.12 10.88 0.16
N VAL A 26 10.32 11.90 0.47
CA VAL A 26 9.02 11.73 1.08
C VAL A 26 8.10 12.22 -0.01
N ASP A 27 7.99 11.41 -1.05
CA ASP A 27 6.86 11.56 -1.93
C ASP A 27 5.63 11.38 -1.03
N SER A 28 4.97 12.50 -0.75
CA SER A 28 3.96 12.66 0.30
C SER A 28 2.71 11.78 0.15
N VAL A 29 2.72 10.81 -0.77
CA VAL A 29 1.65 9.82 -0.98
C VAL A 29 2.16 8.51 -1.64
N SER A 30 3.45 8.35 -1.99
CA SER A 30 3.89 7.07 -2.58
C SER A 30 4.24 6.04 -1.51
N SER A 31 3.80 4.81 -1.77
CA SER A 31 3.75 3.67 -0.86
C SER A 31 2.76 3.79 0.31
N ARG A 32 1.46 3.65 0.02
CA ARG A 32 0.62 2.80 0.89
C ARG A 32 1.16 1.38 0.74
N SER A 33 2.23 1.09 1.47
CA SER A 33 3.05 -0.10 1.29
C SER A 33 2.27 -1.34 1.73
N ASP A 34 2.26 -2.36 0.90
CA ASP A 34 1.83 -3.70 1.33
C ASP A 34 2.87 -4.37 2.22
N ALA A 35 4.07 -3.80 2.36
CA ALA A 35 5.05 -4.23 3.36
C ALA A 35 4.47 -4.09 4.77
N ALA A 36 4.94 -4.93 5.70
CA ALA A 36 4.62 -4.81 7.12
C ALA A 36 4.89 -3.36 7.57
N THR A 37 3.83 -2.59 7.78
CA THR A 37 3.96 -1.14 7.87
C THR A 37 4.47 -0.74 9.26
N ALA A 38 3.90 -1.33 10.31
CA ALA A 38 4.39 -1.20 11.67
C ALA A 38 3.80 -2.30 12.58
N SER A 39 4.39 -2.46 13.76
CA SER A 39 3.77 -3.11 14.91
C SER A 39 3.69 -2.12 16.07
N TYR A 40 2.64 -2.22 16.88
CA TYR A 40 2.49 -1.48 18.12
C TYR A 40 2.47 -2.46 19.30
N ASP A 41 3.54 -2.43 20.09
CA ASP A 41 3.80 -3.46 21.11
C ASP A 41 3.24 -3.13 22.49
N ALA A 42 2.81 -1.87 22.73
CA ALA A 42 2.30 -1.43 24.03
C ALA A 42 0.81 -1.77 24.25
N VAL A 43 0.33 -2.84 23.62
CA VAL A 43 -0.99 -3.43 23.81
C VAL A 43 -0.84 -4.82 24.45
N SER A 44 -1.73 -5.18 25.37
CA SER A 44 -1.69 -6.51 25.98
C SER A 44 -2.66 -7.49 25.34
N PHE A 45 -3.87 -7.05 25.03
CA PHE A 45 -4.85 -7.89 24.34
C PHE A 45 -5.78 -7.02 23.48
N SER A 46 -5.37 -6.78 22.24
CA SER A 46 -6.22 -6.09 21.25
C SER A 46 -7.36 -7.01 20.83
N ARG A 47 -8.62 -6.61 21.11
CA ARG A 47 -9.82 -7.36 20.68
C ARG A 47 -10.50 -6.74 19.48
N ALA A 48 -10.71 -5.44 19.53
CA ALA A 48 -11.41 -4.70 18.50
C ALA A 48 -10.73 -3.34 18.27
N SER A 49 -10.97 -2.76 17.10
CA SER A 49 -10.48 -1.44 16.74
C SER A 49 -11.39 -0.77 15.73
N GLU A 50 -11.43 0.55 15.73
CA GLU A 50 -12.13 1.34 14.71
C GLU A 50 -11.23 2.45 14.18
N TRP A 51 -11.22 2.63 12.86
CA TRP A 51 -10.47 3.72 12.23
C TRP A 51 -11.36 4.91 11.97
N ARG A 52 -10.87 6.12 12.28
CA ARG A 52 -11.55 7.35 11.89
C ARG A 52 -10.58 8.52 11.78
N ASN A 53 -10.59 9.19 10.62
CA ASN A 53 -9.89 10.46 10.37
C ASN A 53 -8.39 10.43 10.73
N GLY A 54 -7.71 9.32 10.43
CA GLY A 54 -6.28 9.16 10.73
C GLY A 54 -5.97 8.75 12.16
N TYR A 55 -6.97 8.36 12.95
CA TYR A 55 -6.81 7.76 14.27
C TYR A 55 -7.38 6.35 14.30
N VAL A 56 -6.78 5.49 15.11
CA VAL A 56 -7.29 4.16 15.45
C VAL A 56 -7.66 4.13 16.92
N TYR A 57 -8.89 3.73 17.20
CA TYR A 57 -9.44 3.56 18.53
C TYR A 57 -9.45 2.08 18.85
N MET A 58 -8.52 1.64 19.69
CA MET A 58 -8.25 0.23 19.94
C MET A 58 -8.69 -0.18 21.34
N VAL A 59 -9.38 -1.30 21.41
CA VAL A 59 -9.81 -1.97 22.63
C VAL A 59 -8.69 -2.89 23.11
N ASP A 60 -8.02 -2.50 24.20
CA ASP A 60 -7.08 -3.34 24.95
C ASP A 60 -7.84 -3.97 26.13
N TYR A 61 -8.21 -5.24 26.01
CA TYR A 61 -9.14 -5.92 26.93
C TYR A 61 -8.76 -5.77 28.41
N TYR A 62 -7.47 -5.73 28.75
CA TYR A 62 -7.08 -5.59 30.17
C TYR A 62 -6.90 -4.15 30.63
N PHE A 63 -6.70 -3.19 29.71
CA PHE A 63 -6.23 -1.86 30.06
C PHE A 63 -7.14 -0.72 29.61
N GLY A 64 -8.01 -0.95 28.62
CA GLY A 64 -9.03 0.02 28.24
C GLY A 64 -8.97 0.47 26.79
N LEU A 65 -9.36 1.73 26.54
CA LEU A 65 -9.33 2.32 25.21
C LEU A 65 -8.00 3.03 24.98
N ARG A 66 -7.27 2.62 23.94
CA ARG A 66 -6.06 3.29 23.44
C ARG A 66 -6.37 3.99 22.13
N ILE A 67 -5.82 5.18 21.91
CA ILE A 67 -6.01 5.96 20.68
C ILE A 67 -4.65 6.20 20.05
N LEU A 68 -4.48 5.70 18.83
CA LEU A 68 -3.27 5.84 18.04
C LEU A 68 -3.49 6.86 16.93
N ASP A 69 -2.55 7.79 16.76
CA ASP A 69 -2.41 8.62 15.57
C ASP A 69 -1.65 7.82 14.50
N VAL A 70 -2.32 7.57 13.39
CA VAL A 70 -1.85 6.73 12.28
C VAL A 70 -1.80 7.51 10.96
N ARG A 71 -1.68 8.84 11.03
CA ARG A 71 -1.45 9.67 9.83
C ARG A 71 -0.11 9.37 9.16
N VAL A 72 0.84 8.81 9.94
CA VAL A 72 2.07 8.18 9.46
C VAL A 72 2.04 6.71 9.93
N PRO A 73 1.46 5.79 9.14
CA PRO A 73 1.21 4.40 9.53
C PRO A 73 2.45 3.58 9.89
N GLU A 74 3.62 3.96 9.39
CA GLU A 74 4.91 3.35 9.70
C GLU A 74 5.42 3.73 11.11
N LEU A 75 4.86 4.80 11.68
CA LEU A 75 5.23 5.36 12.97
C LEU A 75 3.97 5.65 13.82
N PRO A 76 3.17 4.63 14.16
CA PRO A 76 1.97 4.83 14.95
C PRO A 76 2.33 5.38 16.34
N ARG A 77 1.61 6.42 16.77
CA ARG A 77 1.87 7.07 18.06
C ARG A 77 0.63 7.03 18.93
N GLU A 78 0.75 6.50 20.15
CA GLU A 78 -0.32 6.65 21.15
C GLU A 78 -0.47 8.14 21.53
N VAL A 79 -1.69 8.65 21.38
CA VAL A 79 -2.03 10.05 21.66
C VAL A 79 -3.05 10.20 22.77
N GLY A 80 -3.84 9.16 23.04
CA GLY A 80 -4.87 9.16 24.07
C GLY A 80 -5.03 7.78 24.67
N TYR A 81 -5.45 7.76 25.94
CA TYR A 81 -5.69 6.54 26.69
C TYR A 81 -6.79 6.79 27.72
N LEU A 82 -7.75 5.88 27.84
CA LEU A 82 -8.80 5.91 28.85
C LEU A 82 -8.87 4.53 29.54
N PRO A 83 -8.47 4.44 30.82
CA PRO A 83 -8.51 3.17 31.55
C PRO A 83 -9.95 2.71 31.76
N MET A 84 -10.21 1.44 31.44
CA MET A 84 -11.49 0.76 31.66
C MET A 84 -11.28 -0.74 31.75
N THR A 85 -12.22 -1.45 32.37
CA THR A 85 -12.10 -2.88 32.66
C THR A 85 -12.80 -3.72 31.60
N GLN A 86 -12.06 -4.62 30.94
CA GLN A 86 -12.61 -5.64 30.03
C GLN A 86 -13.51 -5.12 28.92
N PRO A 87 -13.13 -4.04 28.20
CA PRO A 87 -13.82 -3.70 26.97
C PRO A 87 -13.66 -4.82 25.93
N SER A 88 -14.73 -5.18 25.23
CA SER A 88 -14.77 -6.29 24.28
C SER A 88 -14.87 -5.82 22.84
N ASP A 89 -15.71 -4.82 22.58
CA ASP A 89 -15.95 -4.25 21.26
C ASP A 89 -16.15 -2.72 21.32
N ILE A 90 -16.09 -2.07 20.16
CA ILE A 90 -16.22 -0.62 20.00
C ILE A 90 -16.99 -0.26 18.73
N ALA A 91 -17.93 0.67 18.85
CA ALA A 91 -18.55 1.35 17.71
C ALA A 91 -18.41 2.86 17.85
N ILE A 92 -18.18 3.57 16.75
CA ILE A 92 -18.03 5.03 16.73
C ILE A 92 -19.18 5.67 15.97
N SER A 93 -19.84 6.66 16.58
CA SER A 93 -20.84 7.49 15.90
C SER A 93 -20.77 8.94 16.39
N GLY A 94 -20.62 9.87 15.44
CA GLY A 94 -20.37 11.28 15.76
C GLY A 94 -19.14 11.40 16.66
N ASN A 95 -19.16 12.25 17.68
CA ASN A 95 -18.00 12.45 18.58
C ASN A 95 -17.90 11.42 19.72
N TYR A 96 -18.60 10.29 19.64
CA TYR A 96 -18.66 9.33 20.73
C TYR A 96 -18.24 7.93 20.28
N ALA A 97 -17.51 7.25 21.15
CA ALA A 97 -17.28 5.82 21.10
C ALA A 97 -18.18 5.11 22.12
N TYR A 98 -18.75 3.99 21.71
CA TYR A 98 -19.61 3.14 22.51
C TYR A 98 -18.89 1.81 22.67
N LEU A 99 -18.55 1.46 23.91
CA LEU A 99 -17.76 0.26 24.20
C LEU A 99 -18.57 -0.69 25.05
N SER A 100 -18.71 -1.92 24.60
CA SER A 100 -19.16 -3.02 25.44
C SER A 100 -18.05 -3.36 26.43
N SER A 101 -18.41 -3.56 27.70
CA SER A 101 -17.44 -3.86 28.76
C SER A 101 -18.07 -4.73 29.84
N TRP A 102 -17.77 -6.03 29.81
CA TRP A 102 -18.35 -7.06 30.67
C TRP A 102 -19.88 -6.97 30.84
N ARG A 103 -20.39 -6.25 31.84
CA ARG A 103 -21.82 -6.05 32.12
C ARG A 103 -22.25 -4.61 31.88
N SER A 104 -21.63 -3.91 30.94
CA SER A 104 -21.88 -2.49 30.76
C SER A 104 -21.70 -2.02 29.33
N LEU A 105 -22.33 -0.89 29.04
CA LEU A 105 -22.05 -0.04 27.91
C LEU A 105 -21.38 1.23 28.42
N SER A 106 -20.14 1.45 28.04
CA SER A 106 -19.41 2.70 28.32
C SER A 106 -19.58 3.66 27.15
N ILE A 107 -19.93 4.91 27.43
CA ILE A 107 -20.04 5.99 26.43
C ILE A 107 -18.90 6.95 26.65
N VAL A 108 -18.04 7.11 25.65
CA VAL A 108 -16.81 7.90 25.73
C VAL A 108 -16.88 9.04 24.71
N ASP A 109 -16.67 10.26 25.17
CA ASP A 109 -16.45 11.42 24.31
C ASP A 109 -15.02 11.37 23.74
N ILE A 110 -14.94 11.30 22.42
CA ILE A 110 -13.71 11.25 21.62
C ILE A 110 -13.57 12.47 20.71
N SER A 111 -14.27 13.57 21.01
CA SER A 111 -14.14 14.85 20.29
C SER A 111 -12.70 15.37 20.29
N ASN A 112 -11.95 15.09 21.36
CA ASN A 112 -10.51 15.27 21.41
C ASN A 112 -9.80 13.91 21.56
N PRO A 113 -9.20 13.36 20.49
CA PRO A 113 -8.54 12.04 20.53
C PRO A 113 -7.33 12.00 21.48
N THR A 114 -6.78 13.17 21.85
CA THR A 114 -5.65 13.25 22.80
C THR A 114 -6.09 13.30 24.26
N ALA A 115 -7.38 13.51 24.52
CA ALA A 115 -7.96 13.58 25.85
C ALA A 115 -9.38 12.98 25.86
N PRO A 116 -9.53 11.67 25.60
CA PRO A 116 -10.83 11.01 25.65
C PRO A 116 -11.40 11.06 27.07
N THR A 117 -12.71 11.28 27.21
CA THR A 117 -13.37 11.35 28.52
C THR A 117 -14.59 10.45 28.59
N LEU A 118 -14.74 9.74 29.71
CA LEU A 118 -15.91 8.91 29.98
C LEU A 118 -17.13 9.79 30.26
N ALA A 119 -18.16 9.71 29.42
CA ALA A 119 -19.40 10.45 29.57
C ALA A 119 -20.36 9.73 30.54
N SER A 120 -20.51 8.42 30.40
CA SER A 120 -21.29 7.58 31.32
C SER A 120 -20.95 6.10 31.19
N VAL A 121 -21.37 5.32 32.18
CA VAL A 121 -21.37 3.85 32.15
C VAL A 121 -22.77 3.38 32.49
N LEU A 122 -23.37 2.59 31.62
CA LEU A 122 -24.67 1.98 31.83
C LEU A 122 -24.48 0.50 32.15
N THR A 123 -24.87 0.07 33.34
CA THR A 123 -24.91 -1.36 33.67
C THR A 123 -26.03 -2.04 32.90
N LEU A 124 -25.67 -3.16 32.26
CA LEU A 124 -26.52 -4.06 31.52
C LEU A 124 -26.63 -5.40 32.28
N GLY A 125 -27.71 -6.13 32.06
CA GLY A 125 -28.07 -7.31 32.86
C GLY A 125 -28.82 -6.94 34.14
N ALA A 126 -29.81 -7.74 34.53
CA ALA A 126 -30.36 -7.68 35.89
C ALA A 126 -29.32 -8.18 36.89
N GLU A 127 -29.33 -7.68 38.13
CA GLU A 127 -28.41 -8.15 39.18
C GLU A 127 -28.46 -9.70 39.29
N GLY A 128 -27.29 -10.34 39.22
CA GLY A 128 -27.18 -11.81 39.22
C GLY A 128 -27.40 -12.51 37.88
N SER A 129 -27.67 -11.79 36.77
CA SER A 129 -27.77 -12.41 35.43
C SER A 129 -26.41 -12.81 34.84
N ASP A 130 -26.39 -13.74 33.89
CA ASP A 130 -25.18 -14.16 33.16
C ASP A 130 -24.93 -13.29 31.92
N PHE A 131 -25.21 -11.98 32.02
CA PHE A 131 -25.04 -11.06 30.89
C PHE A 131 -23.55 -10.79 30.67
N TYR A 132 -23.08 -10.94 29.44
CA TYR A 132 -21.74 -10.51 29.00
C TYR A 132 -21.91 -9.76 27.68
N SER A 133 -21.47 -8.51 27.62
CA SER A 133 -21.57 -7.69 26.41
C SER A 133 -20.46 -8.07 25.42
N GLU A 134 -20.83 -8.37 24.18
CA GLU A 134 -19.93 -8.65 23.05
C GLU A 134 -20.05 -7.53 22.00
N GLY A 135 -20.55 -7.81 20.79
CA GLY A 135 -20.68 -6.81 19.73
C GLY A 135 -21.57 -5.62 20.06
N VAL A 136 -21.23 -4.45 19.51
CA VAL A 136 -21.98 -3.20 19.65
C VAL A 136 -22.20 -2.51 18.30
N ALA A 137 -23.42 -2.03 18.06
CA ALA A 137 -23.75 -1.29 16.84
C ALA A 137 -24.62 -0.06 17.14
N VAL A 138 -24.49 0.99 16.32
CA VAL A 138 -25.17 2.29 16.54
C VAL A 138 -26.03 2.66 15.33
N LEU A 139 -27.31 2.94 15.57
CA LEU A 139 -28.28 3.45 14.59
C LEU A 139 -28.91 4.73 15.13
N GLY A 140 -28.50 5.89 14.59
CA GLY A 140 -28.94 7.18 15.14
C GLY A 140 -28.57 7.34 16.62
N ASN A 141 -29.57 7.48 17.50
CA ASN A 141 -29.38 7.51 18.95
C ASN A 141 -29.71 6.17 19.64
N LEU A 142 -29.81 5.08 18.90
CA LEU A 142 -29.96 3.74 19.47
C LEU A 142 -28.63 2.99 19.40
N VAL A 143 -28.26 2.37 20.50
CA VAL A 143 -27.14 1.43 20.59
C VAL A 143 -27.68 0.04 20.87
N PHE A 144 -27.25 -0.92 20.05
CA PHE A 144 -27.55 -2.33 20.18
C PHE A 144 -26.34 -3.02 20.77
N VAL A 145 -26.53 -3.84 21.79
CA VAL A 145 -25.45 -4.58 22.43
C VAL A 145 -25.81 -6.06 22.46
N ALA A 146 -24.98 -6.90 21.85
CA ALA A 146 -25.06 -8.35 21.99
C ALA A 146 -24.75 -8.72 23.43
N GLY A 147 -25.69 -9.38 24.10
CA GLY A 147 -25.52 -9.95 25.42
C GLY A 147 -25.34 -11.46 25.29
N PHE A 148 -24.10 -11.95 25.31
CA PHE A 148 -23.69 -13.34 25.11
C PHE A 148 -24.77 -14.34 25.52
N ASN A 149 -25.07 -14.52 26.81
CA ASN A 149 -26.07 -15.51 27.26
C ASN A 149 -27.51 -14.98 27.40
N GLU A 150 -27.77 -13.72 27.06
CA GLU A 150 -29.02 -13.02 27.40
C GLU A 150 -29.64 -12.27 26.21
N GLY A 151 -29.30 -12.64 24.96
CA GLY A 151 -29.91 -12.02 23.78
C GLY A 151 -29.20 -10.76 23.33
N PHE A 152 -29.94 -9.73 22.97
CA PHE A 152 -29.40 -8.38 22.80
C PHE A 152 -30.28 -7.35 23.52
N VAL A 153 -29.68 -6.20 23.81
CA VAL A 153 -30.34 -5.05 24.45
C VAL A 153 -30.29 -3.83 23.55
N VAL A 154 -31.30 -2.98 23.68
CA VAL A 154 -31.43 -1.72 22.94
C VAL A 154 -31.39 -0.57 23.93
N VAL A 155 -30.47 0.36 23.71
CA VAL A 155 -30.19 1.50 24.58
C VAL A 155 -30.41 2.79 23.80
N ASP A 156 -31.23 3.67 24.34
CA ASP A 156 -31.38 5.05 23.90
C ASP A 156 -30.26 5.90 24.51
N VAL A 157 -29.42 6.46 23.65
CA VAL A 157 -28.27 7.30 24.00
C VAL A 157 -28.47 8.76 23.58
N SER A 158 -29.72 9.20 23.38
CA SER A 158 -30.03 10.60 23.07
C SER A 158 -29.44 11.57 24.10
N ASN A 159 -29.40 11.15 25.38
CA ASN A 159 -28.61 11.78 26.42
C ASN A 159 -27.40 10.91 26.78
N LYS A 160 -26.21 11.30 26.32
CA LYS A 160 -24.95 10.55 26.52
C LYS A 160 -24.52 10.44 27.98
N ALA A 161 -24.97 11.34 28.84
CA ALA A 161 -24.68 11.31 30.27
C ALA A 161 -25.69 10.46 31.06
N ALA A 162 -26.86 10.16 30.49
CA ALA A 162 -27.93 9.38 31.12
C ALA A 162 -28.62 8.47 30.10
N PRO A 163 -27.91 7.47 29.55
CA PRO A 163 -28.49 6.52 28.59
C PRO A 163 -29.55 5.63 29.25
N VAL A 164 -30.53 5.17 28.47
CA VAL A 164 -31.70 4.43 28.98
C VAL A 164 -31.92 3.14 28.19
N VAL A 165 -32.05 2.00 28.89
CA VAL A 165 -32.44 0.73 28.24
C VAL A 165 -33.92 0.81 27.80
N ARG A 166 -34.18 0.61 26.50
CA ARG A 166 -35.54 0.67 25.90
C ARG A 166 -36.10 -0.68 25.50
N GLY A 167 -35.27 -1.68 25.28
CA GLY A 167 -35.67 -3.04 24.96
C GLY A 167 -34.76 -4.05 25.63
N GLY A 168 -35.32 -4.98 26.41
CA GLY A 168 -34.56 -5.95 27.22
C GLY A 168 -34.45 -7.33 26.60
N TYR A 169 -33.25 -7.94 26.74
CA TYR A 169 -32.87 -9.35 26.60
C TYR A 169 -33.68 -10.16 25.59
N ARG A 170 -33.69 -9.72 24.34
CA ARG A 170 -34.53 -10.34 23.30
C ARG A 170 -33.91 -11.64 22.84
N ASP A 171 -34.77 -12.65 22.69
CA ASP A 171 -34.49 -13.82 21.84
C ASP A 171 -33.29 -14.69 22.25
N LYS A 172 -32.89 -14.64 23.52
CA LYS A 172 -31.78 -15.46 24.04
C LYS A 172 -31.90 -16.96 23.73
N LEU A 173 -33.12 -17.51 23.77
CA LEU A 173 -33.37 -18.94 23.54
C LEU A 173 -33.13 -19.37 22.09
N ILE A 174 -33.29 -18.47 21.11
CA ILE A 174 -33.03 -18.83 19.71
C ILE A 174 -31.54 -18.71 19.37
N PHE A 175 -30.82 -17.80 20.03
CA PHE A 175 -29.41 -17.57 19.76
C PHE A 175 -28.49 -18.51 20.55
N ASN A 176 -28.91 -18.94 21.74
CA ASN A 176 -28.08 -19.56 22.80
C ASN A 176 -26.98 -18.63 23.30
N GLN A 177 -26.04 -18.26 22.43
CA GLN A 177 -25.02 -17.25 22.67
C GLN A 177 -25.06 -16.21 21.56
N ASN A 178 -25.00 -14.92 21.88
CA ASN A 178 -24.94 -13.82 20.89
C ASN A 178 -23.52 -13.29 20.81
N TYR A 179 -23.00 -13.15 19.59
CA TYR A 179 -21.62 -12.71 19.37
C TYR A 179 -21.55 -11.28 18.86
N ASP A 180 -22.38 -10.93 17.88
CA ASP A 180 -22.26 -9.66 17.18
C ASP A 180 -23.60 -9.10 16.71
N VAL A 181 -23.63 -7.80 16.45
CA VAL A 181 -24.77 -7.07 15.92
C VAL A 181 -24.33 -6.08 14.85
N ALA A 182 -25.13 -5.93 13.80
CA ALA A 182 -24.93 -4.89 12.79
C ALA A 182 -26.25 -4.23 12.42
N VAL A 183 -26.19 -2.95 12.10
CA VAL A 183 -27.36 -2.16 11.72
C VAL A 183 -27.16 -1.53 10.35
N GLN A 184 -28.27 -1.35 9.64
CA GLN A 184 -28.31 -0.62 8.37
C GLN A 184 -29.48 0.36 8.40
N GLU A 185 -29.15 1.64 8.29
CA GLU A 185 -30.13 2.71 8.08
C GLU A 185 -30.66 2.64 6.64
N ARG A 186 -31.99 2.64 6.50
CA ARG A 186 -32.72 2.60 5.20
C ARG A 186 -33.86 3.61 5.14
N GLY A 187 -34.00 4.46 6.16
CA GLY A 187 -35.03 5.50 6.24
C GLY A 187 -36.39 4.95 6.65
N ALA A 188 -37.10 4.24 5.77
CA ALA A 188 -38.47 3.79 6.05
C ALA A 188 -38.53 2.62 7.05
N THR A 189 -37.59 1.68 6.93
CA THR A 189 -37.47 0.51 7.81
C THR A 189 -36.01 0.13 7.93
N ASP A 190 -35.38 0.53 9.03
CA ASP A 190 -34.00 0.17 9.32
C ASP A 190 -33.92 -1.32 9.66
N VAL A 191 -32.75 -1.91 9.46
CA VAL A 191 -32.53 -3.35 9.65
C VAL A 191 -31.45 -3.57 10.67
N LEU A 192 -31.69 -4.52 11.57
CA LEU A 192 -30.72 -5.05 12.52
C LEU A 192 -30.48 -6.52 12.20
N ALA A 193 -29.21 -6.91 12.12
CA ALA A 193 -28.79 -8.30 12.12
C ALA A 193 -28.15 -8.65 13.47
N VAL A 194 -28.45 -9.84 13.97
CA VAL A 194 -27.90 -10.35 15.23
C VAL A 194 -27.39 -11.76 14.97
N THR A 195 -26.14 -12.02 15.36
CA THR A 195 -25.52 -13.34 15.21
C THR A 195 -25.53 -14.10 16.52
N GLY A 196 -25.76 -15.41 16.43
CA GLY A 196 -25.65 -16.28 17.58
C GLY A 196 -25.18 -17.68 17.24
N ASN A 197 -24.91 -18.47 18.28
CA ASN A 197 -24.31 -19.81 18.21
C ASN A 197 -25.27 -20.89 17.66
N LEU A 198 -26.58 -20.73 17.83
CA LEU A 198 -27.56 -21.63 17.23
C LEU A 198 -28.07 -21.14 15.88
N THR A 199 -28.31 -19.84 15.74
CA THR A 199 -28.82 -19.21 14.52
C THR A 199 -28.49 -17.72 14.53
N SER A 200 -28.57 -17.09 13.37
CA SER A 200 -28.60 -15.62 13.25
C SER A 200 -29.99 -15.17 12.82
N ALA A 201 -30.33 -13.91 13.08
CA ALA A 201 -31.67 -13.37 12.81
C ALA A 201 -31.64 -11.95 12.27
N LEU A 202 -32.70 -11.59 11.55
CA LEU A 202 -32.97 -10.24 11.08
C LEU A 202 -34.17 -9.64 11.79
N TYR A 203 -34.04 -8.35 12.08
CA TYR A 203 -35.06 -7.53 12.69
C TYR A 203 -35.26 -6.27 11.88
N THR A 204 -36.49 -5.76 11.88
CA THR A 204 -36.77 -4.38 11.47
C THR A 204 -36.79 -3.49 12.70
N VAL A 205 -36.27 -2.27 12.53
CA VAL A 205 -36.20 -1.22 13.54
C VAL A 205 -37.03 -0.04 13.05
N SER A 206 -37.96 0.42 13.89
CA SER A 206 -38.86 1.54 13.60
C SER A 206 -39.28 2.24 14.88
N GLY A 207 -40.12 3.27 14.79
CA GLY A 207 -40.60 4.04 15.94
C GLY A 207 -39.70 5.23 16.24
N THR A 208 -39.51 5.55 17.52
CA THR A 208 -38.67 6.67 17.97
C THR A 208 -37.57 6.17 18.89
N ASP A 209 -36.49 6.92 19.06
CA ASP A 209 -35.39 6.56 19.98
C ASP A 209 -35.89 6.27 21.41
N SER A 210 -36.89 7.03 21.88
CA SER A 210 -37.49 6.85 23.21
C SER A 210 -38.43 5.65 23.32
N ASN A 211 -38.93 5.13 22.19
CA ASN A 211 -39.83 3.99 22.11
C ASN A 211 -39.59 3.21 20.80
N PRO A 212 -38.47 2.47 20.71
CA PRO A 212 -38.10 1.75 19.50
C PRO A 212 -38.92 0.46 19.37
N VAL A 213 -39.41 0.20 18.15
CA VAL A 213 -40.15 -1.00 17.79
C VAL A 213 -39.22 -1.92 17.01
N ILE A 214 -38.76 -2.97 17.69
CA ILE A 214 -37.89 -4.01 17.12
C ILE A 214 -38.73 -5.24 16.80
N THR A 215 -38.83 -5.62 15.54
CA THR A 215 -39.66 -6.76 15.10
C THR A 215 -38.79 -7.79 14.41
N ARG A 216 -38.78 -9.02 14.93
CA ARG A 216 -38.06 -10.12 14.28
C ARG A 216 -38.79 -10.51 13.00
N VAL A 217 -38.06 -10.52 11.88
CA VAL A 217 -38.64 -10.80 10.57
C VAL A 217 -38.09 -12.07 9.93
N PHE A 218 -36.93 -12.57 10.38
CA PHE A 218 -36.34 -13.81 9.87
C PHE A 218 -35.40 -14.47 10.90
N THR A 219 -35.36 -15.81 10.97
CA THR A 219 -34.57 -16.59 11.95
C THR A 219 -34.01 -17.90 11.39
N ALA A 220 -33.72 -17.94 10.10
CA ALA A 220 -33.16 -19.13 9.44
C ALA A 220 -31.84 -18.80 8.74
N LEU A 221 -31.08 -17.83 9.26
CA LEU A 221 -29.68 -17.64 8.88
C LEU A 221 -28.82 -18.65 9.65
N PRO A 222 -27.69 -19.07 9.08
CA PRO A 222 -26.74 -19.90 9.83
C PRO A 222 -26.29 -19.18 11.10
N TYR A 223 -25.86 -19.93 12.10
CA TYR A 223 -25.16 -19.34 13.24
C TYR A 223 -23.97 -18.52 12.74
N GLY A 224 -23.55 -17.48 13.45
CA GLY A 224 -22.48 -16.60 12.97
C GLY A 224 -21.68 -16.02 14.12
N ASN A 225 -20.44 -15.66 13.85
CA ASN A 225 -19.54 -15.02 14.81
C ASN A 225 -19.53 -13.50 14.67
N SER A 226 -19.69 -13.01 13.44
CA SER A 226 -19.68 -11.58 13.12
C SER A 226 -20.51 -11.27 11.89
N VAL A 227 -20.95 -10.02 11.80
CA VAL A 227 -21.88 -9.56 10.78
C VAL A 227 -21.62 -8.12 10.39
N ALA A 228 -21.75 -7.80 9.11
CA ALA A 228 -21.64 -6.44 8.61
C ALA A 228 -22.56 -6.21 7.40
N PHE A 229 -23.02 -4.97 7.21
CA PHE A 229 -23.82 -4.58 6.05
C PHE A 229 -22.97 -3.81 5.03
N ASN A 230 -23.10 -4.17 3.75
CA ASN A 230 -22.76 -3.33 2.61
C ASN A 230 -24.07 -2.90 1.92
N GLY A 231 -24.66 -1.82 2.43
CA GLY A 231 -25.98 -1.35 1.98
C GLY A 231 -27.07 -2.42 2.20
N SER A 232 -27.63 -2.95 1.12
CA SER A 232 -28.69 -3.96 1.19
C SER A 232 -28.17 -5.41 1.29
N VAL A 233 -26.85 -5.61 1.21
CA VAL A 233 -26.21 -6.92 1.33
C VAL A 233 -25.71 -7.10 2.76
N LEU A 234 -26.06 -8.23 3.36
CA LEU A 234 -25.55 -8.70 4.63
C LEU A 234 -24.38 -9.65 4.39
N LEU A 235 -23.23 -9.37 4.98
CA LEU A 235 -22.11 -10.30 5.05
C LEU A 235 -22.09 -10.94 6.44
N LEU A 236 -22.07 -12.28 6.47
CA LEU A 236 -22.17 -13.07 7.69
C LEU A 236 -21.02 -14.07 7.74
N SER A 237 -20.15 -13.96 8.74
CA SER A 237 -19.08 -14.93 8.97
C SER A 237 -19.61 -16.11 9.79
N SER A 238 -19.58 -17.31 9.21
CA SER A 238 -20.10 -18.53 9.84
C SER A 238 -19.21 -19.71 9.48
N ASN A 239 -18.73 -20.44 10.49
CA ASN A 239 -17.72 -21.48 10.32
C ASN A 239 -16.53 -20.98 9.51
N THR A 240 -16.15 -21.68 8.47
CA THR A 240 -15.03 -21.37 7.60
C THR A 240 -15.43 -20.43 6.46
N SER A 241 -16.69 -20.01 6.37
CA SER A 241 -17.21 -19.29 5.21
C SER A 241 -17.73 -17.89 5.55
N LEU A 242 -17.58 -16.99 4.58
CA LEU A 242 -18.30 -15.73 4.51
C LEU A 242 -19.52 -15.91 3.60
N TYR A 243 -20.72 -15.62 4.09
CA TYR A 243 -21.96 -15.67 3.32
C TYR A 243 -22.44 -14.27 2.96
N ALA A 244 -22.88 -14.07 1.71
CA ALA A 244 -23.54 -12.85 1.27
C ALA A 244 -25.04 -13.09 1.09
N TYR A 245 -25.87 -12.32 1.80
CA TYR A 245 -27.32 -12.36 1.68
C TYR A 245 -27.87 -11.03 1.16
N GLN A 246 -28.71 -11.07 0.13
CA GLN A 246 -29.53 -9.94 -0.25
C GLN A 246 -30.64 -9.75 0.78
N THR A 247 -30.71 -8.56 1.37
CA THR A 247 -31.69 -8.25 2.41
C THR A 247 -32.62 -7.09 2.05
N SER A 248 -32.78 -6.76 0.76
CA SER A 248 -33.79 -5.78 0.29
C SER A 248 -35.17 -6.06 0.88
N ASN A 249 -35.51 -7.35 1.04
CA ASN A 249 -36.61 -7.79 1.86
C ASN A 249 -36.08 -8.58 3.07
N PRO A 250 -35.96 -7.96 4.27
CA PRO A 250 -35.35 -8.62 5.43
C PRO A 250 -36.19 -9.75 6.00
N SER A 251 -37.47 -9.89 5.63
CA SER A 251 -38.31 -11.04 6.02
C SER A 251 -38.12 -12.27 5.13
N SER A 252 -37.41 -12.10 4.00
CA SER A 252 -37.09 -13.18 3.06
C SER A 252 -35.73 -12.91 2.42
N PRO A 253 -34.64 -12.93 3.20
CA PRO A 253 -33.30 -12.73 2.66
C PRO A 253 -32.94 -13.85 1.68
N VAL A 254 -32.20 -13.49 0.63
CA VAL A 254 -31.78 -14.43 -0.43
C VAL A 254 -30.28 -14.63 -0.34
N LEU A 255 -29.83 -15.88 -0.19
CA LEU A 255 -28.40 -16.20 -0.30
C LEU A 255 -27.94 -15.89 -1.73
N LEU A 256 -26.94 -15.02 -1.86
CA LEU A 256 -26.34 -14.66 -3.14
C LEU A 256 -25.16 -15.57 -3.46
N ASP A 257 -24.25 -15.73 -2.49
CA ASP A 257 -23.06 -16.57 -2.62
C ASP A 257 -22.42 -16.83 -1.24
N SER A 258 -21.45 -17.75 -1.19
CA SER A 258 -20.61 -18.03 -0.03
C SER A 258 -19.20 -18.39 -0.44
N GLU A 259 -18.20 -17.86 0.27
CA GLU A 259 -16.79 -18.11 0.00
C GLU A 259 -16.09 -18.63 1.26
N ASP A 260 -15.37 -19.75 1.13
CA ASP A 260 -14.47 -20.26 2.17
C ASP A 260 -13.02 -19.93 1.78
N PRO A 261 -12.41 -18.88 2.36
CA PRO A 261 -11.08 -18.44 1.96
C PRO A 261 -9.98 -19.46 2.26
N THR A 262 -10.25 -20.44 3.12
CA THR A 262 -9.24 -21.40 3.59
C THR A 262 -9.52 -22.83 3.19
N THR A 263 -10.60 -23.08 2.44
CA THR A 263 -11.07 -24.42 2.08
C THR A 263 -11.22 -25.35 3.29
N GLY A 264 -11.74 -24.81 4.39
CA GLY A 264 -12.06 -25.56 5.61
C GLY A 264 -10.96 -25.60 6.68
N LEU A 265 -9.86 -24.86 6.52
CA LEU A 265 -8.73 -24.89 7.46
C LEU A 265 -8.90 -23.97 8.67
N ALA A 266 -9.58 -22.83 8.51
CA ALA A 266 -9.71 -21.81 9.55
C ALA A 266 -11.16 -21.35 9.73
N LEU A 267 -11.54 -21.10 10.98
CA LEU A 267 -12.80 -20.44 11.30
C LEU A 267 -12.71 -18.95 11.01
N THR A 268 -13.78 -18.40 10.45
CA THR A 268 -14.02 -16.96 10.32
C THR A 268 -14.54 -16.42 11.64
N SER A 269 -13.98 -15.30 12.11
CA SER A 269 -14.24 -14.75 13.45
C SER A 269 -14.90 -13.38 13.39
N ALA A 270 -14.27 -12.42 12.72
CA ALA A 270 -14.81 -11.08 12.49
C ALA A 270 -14.84 -10.74 11.00
N VAL A 271 -15.81 -9.93 10.57
CA VAL A 271 -15.85 -9.34 9.23
C VAL A 271 -15.95 -7.83 9.34
N SER A 272 -15.10 -7.13 8.59
CA SER A 272 -15.24 -5.69 8.34
C SER A 272 -15.25 -5.41 6.84
N ILE A 273 -15.79 -4.25 6.47
CA ILE A 273 -16.02 -3.88 5.09
C ILE A 273 -15.35 -2.54 4.81
N ALA A 274 -14.63 -2.47 3.69
CA ALA A 274 -14.14 -1.23 3.12
C ALA A 274 -14.40 -1.27 1.61
N ASP A 275 -15.26 -0.36 1.15
CA ASP A 275 -15.66 -0.23 -0.25
C ASP A 275 -16.15 -1.57 -0.83
N ASN A 276 -15.38 -2.13 -1.78
CA ASN A 276 -15.69 -3.36 -2.50
C ASN A 276 -14.93 -4.58 -1.94
N ARG A 277 -14.48 -4.51 -0.68
CA ARG A 277 -13.71 -5.57 -0.02
C ARG A 277 -14.28 -5.90 1.35
N ALA A 278 -14.28 -7.19 1.68
CA ALA A 278 -14.49 -7.70 3.02
C ALA A 278 -13.16 -8.23 3.60
N PHE A 279 -12.86 -7.86 4.84
CA PHE A 279 -11.70 -8.31 5.57
C PHE A 279 -12.17 -9.26 6.66
N VAL A 280 -11.80 -10.54 6.51
CA VAL A 280 -12.30 -11.62 7.35
C VAL A 280 -11.17 -12.14 8.23
N ALA A 281 -11.31 -11.96 9.54
CA ALA A 281 -10.36 -12.48 10.52
C ALA A 281 -10.45 -14.00 10.62
N LEU A 282 -9.29 -14.67 10.61
CA LEU A 282 -9.15 -16.13 10.57
C LEU A 282 -8.39 -16.68 11.79
N GLY A 283 -8.42 -15.95 12.91
CA GLY A 283 -7.72 -16.33 14.14
C GLY A 283 -6.22 -16.52 13.91
N ALA A 284 -5.70 -17.71 14.19
CA ALA A 284 -4.29 -18.05 14.07
C ALA A 284 -3.70 -17.98 12.63
N TYR A 285 -4.56 -17.86 11.62
CA TYR A 285 -4.14 -17.80 10.21
C TYR A 285 -4.01 -16.37 9.67
N GLY A 286 -4.33 -15.36 10.48
CA GLY A 286 -4.33 -13.96 10.05
C GLY A 286 -5.69 -13.51 9.54
N TYR A 287 -5.75 -12.94 8.35
CA TYR A 287 -7.02 -12.53 7.73
C TYR A 287 -7.05 -12.76 6.22
N ALA A 288 -8.25 -12.95 5.67
CA ALA A 288 -8.50 -12.98 4.24
C ALA A 288 -9.09 -11.65 3.77
N VAL A 289 -8.79 -11.31 2.51
CA VAL A 289 -9.45 -10.22 1.78
C VAL A 289 -10.31 -10.86 0.71
N ILE A 290 -11.60 -10.56 0.71
CA ILE A 290 -12.59 -11.10 -0.22
C ILE A 290 -13.16 -9.95 -1.04
N ASP A 291 -13.23 -10.14 -2.37
CA ASP A 291 -13.91 -9.24 -3.29
C ASP A 291 -15.43 -9.36 -3.08
N ILE A 292 -16.08 -8.22 -2.83
CA ILE A 292 -17.53 -8.13 -2.64
C ILE A 292 -18.19 -7.16 -3.63
N LEU A 293 -17.48 -6.72 -4.67
CA LEU A 293 -18.01 -5.82 -5.71
C LEU A 293 -19.24 -6.43 -6.37
N THR A 294 -19.19 -7.74 -6.63
CA THR A 294 -20.32 -8.53 -7.12
C THR A 294 -20.72 -9.52 -6.02
N PRO A 295 -21.72 -9.20 -5.18
CA PRO A 295 -22.06 -10.02 -4.01
C PRO A 295 -22.56 -11.45 -4.32
N SER A 296 -22.89 -11.74 -5.58
CA SER A 296 -23.23 -13.07 -6.08
C SER A 296 -22.04 -13.84 -6.68
N LEU A 297 -20.83 -13.29 -6.56
CA LEU A 297 -19.58 -13.87 -7.02
C LEU A 297 -18.46 -13.42 -6.07
N LEU A 298 -18.54 -13.89 -4.84
CA LEU A 298 -17.48 -13.66 -3.86
C LEU A 298 -16.21 -14.37 -4.30
N LYS A 299 -15.07 -13.74 -4.06
CA LYS A 299 -13.77 -14.32 -4.43
C LYS A 299 -12.71 -13.93 -3.42
N THR A 300 -12.02 -14.93 -2.87
CA THR A 300 -10.82 -14.66 -2.08
C THR A 300 -9.74 -14.05 -2.96
N VAL A 301 -9.36 -12.82 -2.63
CA VAL A 301 -8.35 -12.03 -3.32
C VAL A 301 -6.96 -12.38 -2.80
N SER A 302 -6.83 -12.39 -1.47
CA SER A 302 -5.57 -12.66 -0.80
C SER A 302 -5.80 -13.16 0.61
N MET A 303 -4.76 -13.79 1.16
CA MET A 303 -4.66 -14.11 2.58
C MET A 303 -3.38 -13.52 3.12
N ARG A 304 -3.46 -12.93 4.31
CA ARG A 304 -2.33 -12.31 5.00
C ARG A 304 -2.11 -13.06 6.30
N SER A 305 -0.99 -13.78 6.38
CA SER A 305 -0.58 -14.43 7.63
C SER A 305 -0.09 -13.38 8.62
N ILE A 306 -0.66 -13.40 9.83
CA ILE A 306 -0.32 -12.47 10.91
C ILE A 306 -0.03 -13.29 12.17
N PRO A 307 1.13 -13.11 12.83
CA PRO A 307 1.40 -13.76 14.11
C PRO A 307 0.35 -13.39 15.16
N GLY A 308 -0.13 -14.39 15.89
CA GLY A 308 -1.11 -14.21 16.96
C GLY A 308 -2.47 -14.80 16.63
N ASN A 309 -3.48 -14.37 17.38
CA ASN A 309 -4.87 -14.73 17.13
C ASN A 309 -5.59 -13.50 16.59
N THR A 310 -5.78 -13.42 15.27
CA THR A 310 -6.48 -12.27 14.68
C THR A 310 -7.95 -12.28 15.09
N GLU A 311 -8.32 -11.36 15.98
CA GLU A 311 -9.67 -11.19 16.53
C GLU A 311 -10.53 -10.33 15.59
N GLN A 312 -9.95 -9.25 15.06
CA GLN A 312 -10.63 -8.30 14.19
C GLN A 312 -9.64 -7.57 13.28
N VAL A 313 -10.12 -7.15 12.11
CA VAL A 313 -9.43 -6.22 11.21
C VAL A 313 -10.31 -5.00 11.04
N SER A 314 -9.82 -3.80 11.34
CA SER A 314 -10.46 -2.56 10.90
C SER A 314 -9.69 -1.95 9.74
N VAL A 315 -10.35 -1.16 8.90
CA VAL A 315 -9.74 -0.64 7.67
C VAL A 315 -10.03 0.84 7.53
N GLY A 316 -9.01 1.60 7.11
CA GLY A 316 -9.18 3.01 6.82
C GLY A 316 -7.88 3.72 6.48
N GLY A 317 -7.98 4.79 5.69
CA GLY A 317 -6.80 5.50 5.17
C GLY A 317 -5.94 4.67 4.20
N GLY A 318 -6.46 3.53 3.70
CA GLY A 318 -5.73 2.57 2.86
C GLY A 318 -4.94 1.51 3.62
N PHE A 319 -5.17 1.37 4.92
CA PHE A 319 -4.49 0.38 5.78
C PHE A 319 -5.49 -0.49 6.53
N ALA A 320 -5.08 -1.73 6.77
CA ALA A 320 -5.71 -2.69 7.65
C ALA A 320 -5.01 -2.64 9.02
N TYR A 321 -5.80 -2.48 10.07
CA TYR A 321 -5.35 -2.45 11.45
C TYR A 321 -5.86 -3.71 12.14
N VAL A 322 -4.93 -4.59 12.49
CA VAL A 322 -5.22 -5.98 12.86
C VAL A 322 -5.05 -6.15 14.35
N SER A 323 -6.15 -6.48 15.02
CA SER A 323 -6.18 -6.89 16.43
C SER A 323 -5.74 -8.35 16.54
N THR A 324 -4.55 -8.60 17.08
CA THR A 324 -3.86 -9.91 17.06
C THR A 324 -4.01 -10.72 18.35
N GLY A 325 -4.95 -10.33 19.20
CA GLY A 325 -5.28 -11.05 20.42
C GLY A 325 -4.26 -10.84 21.55
N GLN A 326 -4.22 -11.80 22.48
CA GLN A 326 -3.47 -11.66 23.73
C GLN A 326 -1.96 -11.88 23.55
N ASN A 327 -1.15 -10.97 24.09
CA ASN A 327 0.32 -10.98 24.07
C ASN A 327 0.95 -10.90 22.67
N TYR A 328 0.18 -10.44 21.68
CA TYR A 328 0.68 -10.14 20.35
C TYR A 328 0.58 -8.64 20.07
N PRO A 329 1.54 -8.09 19.34
CA PRO A 329 1.52 -6.68 18.99
C PRO A 329 0.45 -6.39 17.94
N PHE A 330 -0.20 -5.25 18.07
CA PHE A 330 -1.17 -4.76 17.09
C PHE A 330 -0.45 -4.49 15.76
N GLN A 331 -1.00 -4.97 14.64
CA GLN A 331 -0.34 -4.87 13.34
C GLN A 331 -1.01 -3.84 12.43
N ILE A 332 -0.19 -3.08 11.72
CA ILE A 332 -0.65 -2.17 10.66
C ILE A 332 -0.10 -2.70 9.34
N ARG A 333 -0.99 -2.85 8.35
CA ARG A 333 -0.69 -3.42 7.03
C ARG A 333 -1.33 -2.60 5.93
N GLY A 334 -0.71 -2.53 4.76
CA GLY A 334 -1.40 -2.02 3.56
C GLY A 334 -2.65 -2.84 3.25
N ALA A 335 -3.75 -2.15 2.95
CA ALA A 335 -5.02 -2.78 2.56
C ALA A 335 -5.25 -2.81 1.05
N ASN A 336 -4.29 -2.29 0.26
CA ASN A 336 -4.40 -2.24 -1.19
C ASN A 336 -4.26 -3.63 -1.83
N ASP A 337 -4.97 -3.84 -2.92
CA ASP A 337 -4.87 -5.02 -3.77
C ASP A 337 -4.80 -4.58 -5.24
N PRO A 338 -3.61 -4.61 -5.86
CA PRO A 338 -3.47 -4.21 -7.26
C PRO A 338 -3.98 -5.27 -8.24
N SER A 339 -4.58 -6.38 -7.79
CA SER A 339 -5.19 -7.38 -8.69
C SER A 339 -6.40 -6.85 -9.46
N SER A 340 -7.02 -5.77 -8.98
CA SER A 340 -8.13 -5.08 -9.65
C SER A 340 -7.67 -4.03 -10.67
N ALA A 341 -6.36 -3.83 -10.85
CA ALA A 341 -5.81 -2.76 -11.66
C ALA A 341 -6.46 -2.69 -13.05
N SER A 342 -6.84 -1.48 -13.48
CA SER A 342 -7.59 -1.27 -14.71
C SER A 342 -7.10 -0.06 -15.50
N ILE A 343 -7.22 -0.11 -16.82
CA ILE A 343 -6.87 1.02 -17.69
C ILE A 343 -8.00 2.02 -17.63
N VAL A 344 -7.74 3.19 -17.04
CA VAL A 344 -8.73 4.27 -16.89
C VAL A 344 -8.62 5.32 -18.00
N LEU A 345 -7.46 5.41 -18.66
CA LEU A 345 -7.24 6.32 -19.78
C LEU A 345 -6.24 5.72 -20.77
N THR A 346 -6.49 5.96 -22.07
CA THR A 346 -5.48 5.78 -23.11
C THR A 346 -5.35 7.07 -23.90
N ARG A 347 -4.14 7.63 -23.94
CA ARG A 347 -3.79 8.80 -24.74
C ARG A 347 -3.15 8.38 -26.05
N THR A 348 -3.43 9.13 -27.10
CA THR A 348 -2.88 8.93 -28.46
C THR A 348 -2.18 10.18 -28.98
N ASP A 349 -2.03 11.20 -28.12
CA ASP A 349 -1.39 12.48 -28.40
C ASP A 349 0.02 12.57 -27.81
N VAL A 350 0.67 11.41 -27.66
CA VAL A 350 2.07 11.26 -27.27
C VAL A 350 2.86 10.86 -28.49
N ALA A 351 3.93 11.59 -28.78
CA ALA A 351 4.81 11.30 -29.91
C ALA A 351 5.70 10.08 -29.62
N THR A 352 6.27 9.52 -30.68
CA THR A 352 7.02 8.27 -30.59
C THR A 352 8.24 8.37 -29.68
N GLY A 353 8.32 7.44 -28.73
CA GLY A 353 9.56 7.03 -28.11
C GLY A 353 9.91 7.62 -26.74
N ALA A 354 10.24 6.67 -25.85
CA ALA A 354 11.16 6.72 -24.72
C ALA A 354 10.71 7.45 -23.43
N HIS A 355 11.56 7.26 -22.42
CA HIS A 355 11.29 7.16 -21.00
C HIS A 355 10.36 8.20 -20.38
N LEU A 356 9.65 7.74 -19.35
CA LEU A 356 8.69 8.53 -18.62
C LEU A 356 9.11 8.65 -17.15
N ALA A 357 8.90 9.82 -16.57
CA ALA A 357 9.16 10.04 -15.16
C ALA A 357 8.21 11.11 -14.60
N ALA A 358 7.64 10.86 -13.43
CA ALA A 358 6.70 11.77 -12.80
C ALA A 358 7.38 12.65 -11.75
N TYR A 359 6.94 13.91 -11.67
CA TYR A 359 7.37 14.85 -10.65
C TYR A 359 6.34 15.94 -10.41
N ARG A 360 5.93 16.13 -9.14
CA ARG A 360 4.98 17.16 -8.68
C ARG A 360 3.71 17.29 -9.54
N ASN A 361 3.04 16.16 -9.77
CA ASN A 361 1.84 16.04 -10.62
C ASN A 361 2.07 16.35 -12.11
N TYR A 362 3.31 16.28 -12.59
CA TYR A 362 3.60 16.31 -14.03
C TYR A 362 4.33 15.04 -14.44
N LEU A 363 3.93 14.46 -15.57
CA LEU A 363 4.62 13.38 -16.24
C LEU A 363 5.51 13.96 -17.33
N TYR A 364 6.82 13.77 -17.21
CA TYR A 364 7.81 14.14 -18.22
C TYR A 364 8.02 12.93 -19.12
N VAL A 365 7.89 13.15 -20.41
CA VAL A 365 7.94 12.11 -21.44
C VAL A 365 8.91 12.59 -22.51
N SER A 366 9.87 11.75 -22.90
CA SER A 366 10.64 12.02 -24.11
C SER A 366 9.78 11.77 -25.35
N GLU A 367 9.99 12.52 -26.41
CA GLU A 367 9.13 12.51 -27.59
C GLU A 367 9.96 12.79 -28.84
N SER A 368 9.85 11.96 -29.88
CA SER A 368 10.48 12.25 -31.18
C SER A 368 9.77 13.40 -31.90
N GLY A 369 10.54 14.43 -32.29
CA GLY A 369 10.10 15.57 -33.09
C GLY A 369 10.57 15.51 -34.54
N SER A 370 10.07 16.42 -35.38
CA SER A 370 10.48 16.58 -36.79
C SER A 370 11.83 17.32 -36.90
N GLY A 371 12.90 16.75 -36.36
CA GLY A 371 14.26 17.32 -36.42
C GLY A 371 15.19 16.73 -35.36
N ASP A 372 14.92 17.04 -34.08
CA ASP A 372 15.58 16.52 -32.87
C ASP A 372 14.49 15.98 -31.92
N TRP A 373 14.83 15.06 -31.00
CA TRP A 373 13.88 14.60 -29.97
C TRP A 373 13.73 15.64 -28.86
N THR A 374 12.50 15.82 -28.39
CA THR A 374 12.09 16.80 -27.37
C THR A 374 11.63 16.09 -26.09
N ALA A 375 11.50 16.81 -24.97
CA ALA A 375 10.69 16.38 -23.84
C ALA A 375 9.38 17.17 -23.79
N ALA A 376 8.30 16.51 -23.39
CA ALA A 376 7.03 17.14 -23.02
C ALA A 376 6.70 16.87 -21.56
N ALA A 377 5.96 17.80 -20.95
CA ALA A 377 5.37 17.62 -19.63
C ALA A 377 3.84 17.60 -19.74
N TYR A 378 3.24 16.57 -19.15
CA TYR A 378 1.81 16.35 -19.07
C TYR A 378 1.34 16.57 -17.64
N ASP A 379 0.34 17.40 -17.43
CA ASP A 379 -0.32 17.50 -16.12
C ASP A 379 -1.02 16.15 -15.82
N ILE A 380 -0.71 15.57 -14.67
CA ILE A 380 -1.28 14.31 -14.15
C ILE A 380 -1.92 14.53 -12.77
N SER A 381 -2.31 15.77 -12.46
CA SER A 381 -3.08 16.12 -11.25
C SER A 381 -4.43 15.42 -11.20
N SER A 382 -4.97 15.07 -12.37
CA SER A 382 -6.08 14.14 -12.52
C SER A 382 -5.91 13.31 -13.80
N PRO A 383 -6.53 12.11 -13.91
CA PRO A 383 -6.55 11.35 -15.15
C PRO A 383 -7.17 12.10 -16.34
N ALA A 384 -8.01 13.11 -16.09
CA ALA A 384 -8.66 13.90 -17.14
C ALA A 384 -7.90 15.19 -17.51
N ALA A 385 -6.73 15.44 -16.91
CA ALA A 385 -5.97 16.66 -17.16
C ALA A 385 -5.46 16.71 -18.61
N THR A 386 -5.86 17.75 -19.35
CA THR A 386 -5.61 17.90 -20.79
C THR A 386 -4.38 18.76 -21.11
N PHE A 387 -3.69 19.28 -20.10
CA PHE A 387 -2.65 20.29 -20.31
C PHE A 387 -1.29 19.68 -20.64
N ARG A 388 -0.85 19.83 -21.90
CA ARG A 388 0.54 19.66 -22.36
C ARG A 388 1.20 21.03 -22.33
N SER A 389 2.15 21.24 -21.41
CA SER A 389 2.59 22.59 -21.03
C SER A 389 3.78 23.12 -21.83
N ASN A 390 4.63 22.26 -22.41
CA ASN A 390 5.81 22.71 -23.14
C ASN A 390 6.32 21.64 -24.15
N PRO A 391 6.25 21.88 -25.47
CA PRO A 391 6.59 20.88 -26.49
C PRO A 391 8.06 20.85 -26.90
N SER A 392 8.96 21.67 -26.33
CA SER A 392 10.38 21.66 -26.73
C SER A 392 11.30 22.09 -25.59
N ILE A 393 11.68 21.12 -24.76
CA ILE A 393 12.66 21.30 -23.69
C ILE A 393 13.92 20.53 -24.07
N GLY A 394 14.85 21.17 -24.79
CA GLY A 394 16.20 20.63 -25.02
C GLY A 394 16.65 20.58 -26.48
N TYR A 395 17.97 20.54 -26.66
CA TYR A 395 18.68 20.41 -27.94
C TYR A 395 19.15 18.97 -28.23
N TYR A 396 19.02 18.04 -27.27
CA TYR A 396 19.48 16.65 -27.36
C TYR A 396 18.45 15.67 -26.82
N THR A 397 18.39 14.48 -27.42
CA THR A 397 17.44 13.42 -27.05
C THR A 397 17.58 13.03 -25.58
N PRO A 398 16.52 13.17 -24.75
CA PRO A 398 16.52 12.76 -23.35
C PRO A 398 16.20 11.27 -23.22
N TYR A 399 17.05 10.51 -22.53
CA TYR A 399 16.87 9.07 -22.28
C TYR A 399 16.53 8.73 -20.83
N ALA A 400 16.82 9.59 -19.86
CA ALA A 400 16.36 9.38 -18.50
C ALA A 400 16.22 10.72 -17.80
N PHE A 401 15.23 10.83 -16.93
CA PHE A 401 14.99 12.01 -16.10
C PHE A 401 15.19 11.64 -14.64
N ALA A 402 15.83 12.52 -13.88
CA ALA A 402 15.87 12.44 -12.43
C ALA A 402 15.61 13.81 -11.83
N PHE A 403 14.85 13.84 -10.73
CA PHE A 403 14.37 15.08 -10.12
C PHE A 403 14.88 15.24 -8.71
N ALA A 404 15.14 16.49 -8.36
CA ALA A 404 16.06 16.79 -7.29
C ALA A 404 15.75 18.20 -6.76
N GLY A 405 14.77 18.30 -5.85
CA GLY A 405 14.18 19.58 -5.48
C GLY A 405 13.66 20.31 -6.73
N ALA A 406 13.97 21.60 -6.88
CA ALA A 406 13.59 22.38 -8.06
C ALA A 406 14.45 22.11 -9.32
N ARG A 407 15.22 21.02 -9.38
CA ARG A 407 16.12 20.70 -10.50
C ARG A 407 15.75 19.38 -11.16
N THR A 408 15.97 19.33 -12.47
CA THR A 408 15.87 18.11 -13.27
C THR A 408 17.21 17.84 -13.91
N TYR A 409 17.64 16.59 -13.84
CA TYR A 409 18.82 16.10 -14.52
C TYR A 409 18.42 15.11 -15.60
N VAL A 410 19.07 15.19 -16.75
CA VAL A 410 18.63 14.45 -17.93
C VAL A 410 19.81 13.81 -18.62
N ALA A 411 19.78 12.48 -18.73
CA ALA A 411 20.73 11.71 -19.51
C ALA A 411 20.41 11.87 -21.01
N SER A 412 21.43 12.02 -21.86
CA SER A 412 21.23 12.36 -23.27
C SER A 412 22.17 11.65 -24.26
N GLU A 413 21.76 11.66 -25.53
CA GLU A 413 22.46 11.04 -26.66
C GLU A 413 23.88 11.57 -26.94
N ARG A 414 24.27 12.73 -26.43
CA ARG A 414 25.61 13.29 -26.70
C ARG A 414 26.70 12.80 -25.75
N SER A 415 26.47 11.68 -25.09
CA SER A 415 27.36 11.15 -24.04
C SER A 415 27.47 12.13 -22.89
N GLY A 416 26.34 12.55 -22.31
CA GLY A 416 26.37 13.50 -21.20
C GLY A 416 25.03 13.69 -20.50
N ILE A 417 25.11 14.43 -19.39
CA ILE A 417 23.99 14.80 -18.54
C ILE A 417 23.76 16.30 -18.64
N MET A 418 22.50 16.71 -18.74
CA MET A 418 22.09 18.11 -18.73
C MET A 418 21.27 18.47 -17.49
N MET A 419 21.24 19.75 -17.15
CA MET A 419 20.52 20.28 -15.98
C MET A 419 19.49 21.34 -16.38
N TRP A 420 18.29 21.20 -15.84
CA TRP A 420 17.18 22.15 -15.95
C TRP A 420 16.72 22.60 -14.56
N SER A 421 16.12 23.79 -14.51
CA SER A 421 15.26 24.23 -13.43
C SER A 421 13.85 23.72 -13.70
N ASN A 422 13.23 23.20 -12.65
CA ASN A 422 11.84 22.80 -12.58
C ASN A 422 11.13 23.50 -11.40
N ALA A 423 11.54 24.74 -11.11
CA ALA A 423 10.93 25.57 -10.08
C ALA A 423 9.43 25.83 -10.33
N VAL A 424 9.04 25.86 -11.61
CA VAL A 424 7.64 25.87 -12.06
C VAL A 424 7.37 24.53 -12.74
N PRO A 425 6.71 23.57 -12.06
CA PRO A 425 6.40 22.26 -12.63
C PRO A 425 5.64 22.39 -13.96
N GLY A 426 6.02 21.58 -14.95
CA GLY A 426 5.46 21.61 -16.30
C GLY A 426 6.08 22.68 -17.21
N SER A 427 6.82 23.65 -16.68
CA SER A 427 7.51 24.67 -17.48
C SER A 427 9.00 24.75 -17.14
N PRO A 428 9.77 23.68 -17.39
CA PRO A 428 11.18 23.65 -17.05
C PRO A 428 12.00 24.60 -17.94
N THR A 429 13.10 25.11 -17.38
CA THR A 429 14.00 26.06 -18.03
C THR A 429 15.45 25.59 -17.92
N VAL A 430 16.26 25.79 -18.96
CA VAL A 430 17.67 25.33 -18.96
C VAL A 430 18.53 26.18 -18.01
N LEU A 431 19.40 25.55 -17.20
CA LEU A 431 20.31 26.23 -16.26
C LEU A 431 21.78 26.11 -16.70
N PRO A 432 22.53 27.20 -16.96
CA PRO A 432 23.97 27.15 -17.25
C PRO A 432 24.83 26.84 -16.00
N PRO A 433 25.95 26.09 -16.13
CA PRO A 433 26.36 25.29 -17.27
C PRO A 433 25.46 24.05 -17.36
N TRP A 434 24.81 23.93 -18.50
CA TRP A 434 23.66 23.07 -18.69
C TRP A 434 24.03 21.65 -19.09
N TYR A 435 25.33 21.32 -19.21
CA TYR A 435 25.79 20.04 -19.74
C TYR A 435 27.18 19.65 -19.24
N VAL A 436 27.38 18.36 -18.96
CA VAL A 436 28.71 17.75 -18.83
C VAL A 436 28.77 16.44 -19.59
N GLY A 437 29.87 16.23 -20.33
CA GLY A 437 30.13 14.97 -21.02
C GLY A 437 30.58 13.88 -20.05
N VAL A 438 30.19 12.64 -20.32
CA VAL A 438 30.52 11.44 -19.54
C VAL A 438 31.22 10.42 -20.43
N GLN A 439 31.93 9.46 -19.82
CA GLN A 439 32.62 8.41 -20.57
C GLN A 439 31.64 7.34 -21.05
N GLY A 440 31.94 6.73 -22.19
CA GLY A 440 31.31 5.48 -22.62
C GLY A 440 30.08 5.63 -23.53
N GLY A 441 30.00 6.69 -24.33
CA GLY A 441 28.93 6.86 -25.32
C GLY A 441 27.63 7.41 -24.72
N ASN A 442 26.50 7.17 -25.38
CA ASN A 442 25.20 7.74 -25.05
C ASN A 442 24.84 7.46 -23.58
N ALA A 443 24.32 8.46 -22.87
CA ALA A 443 23.89 8.31 -21.50
C ALA A 443 22.44 7.81 -21.47
N TRP A 444 22.23 6.56 -21.04
CA TRP A 444 20.95 5.85 -21.11
C TRP A 444 20.21 5.82 -19.78
N ALA A 445 20.93 5.64 -18.69
CA ALA A 445 20.34 5.45 -17.37
C ALA A 445 20.86 6.50 -16.40
N LEU A 446 20.01 6.89 -15.46
CA LEU A 446 20.31 7.91 -14.46
C LEU A 446 19.72 7.49 -13.11
N ALA A 447 20.52 7.59 -12.05
CA ALA A 447 20.03 7.46 -10.67
C ALA A 447 20.70 8.51 -9.78
N LEU A 448 19.98 9.00 -8.77
CA LEU A 448 20.53 9.96 -7.80
C LEU A 448 20.92 9.25 -6.50
N THR A 449 22.08 9.59 -5.96
CA THR A 449 22.57 9.08 -4.68
C THR A 449 23.23 10.21 -3.90
N GLY A 450 22.56 10.70 -2.86
CA GLY A 450 22.98 11.89 -2.13
C GLY A 450 23.18 13.10 -3.06
N ASN A 451 24.41 13.62 -3.10
CA ASN A 451 24.78 14.77 -3.95
C ASN A 451 25.32 14.36 -5.34
N TYR A 452 25.10 13.13 -5.78
CA TYR A 452 25.66 12.63 -7.03
C TYR A 452 24.59 12.07 -7.96
N ALA A 453 24.79 12.25 -9.25
CA ALA A 453 24.13 11.49 -10.30
C ALA A 453 25.03 10.35 -10.76
N LEU A 454 24.51 9.14 -10.78
CA LEU A 454 25.11 8.00 -11.44
C LEU A 454 24.55 7.89 -12.85
N VAL A 455 25.42 7.93 -13.85
CA VAL A 455 25.08 7.95 -15.27
C VAL A 455 25.63 6.71 -15.96
N GLY A 456 24.72 5.85 -16.41
CA GLY A 456 25.03 4.64 -17.16
C GLY A 456 25.01 4.88 -18.66
N THR A 457 25.96 4.32 -19.39
CA THR A 457 26.12 4.59 -20.82
C THR A 457 26.10 3.36 -21.73
N SER A 458 26.07 3.59 -23.05
CA SER A 458 25.99 2.56 -24.09
C SER A 458 27.18 1.60 -24.14
N ASN A 459 28.32 1.94 -23.53
CA ASN A 459 29.53 1.11 -23.55
C ASN A 459 29.89 0.56 -22.17
N SER A 460 28.88 0.32 -21.32
CA SER A 460 29.05 -0.23 -19.97
C SER A 460 29.92 0.63 -19.04
N TRP A 461 29.79 1.96 -19.11
CA TRP A 461 30.42 2.87 -18.15
C TRP A 461 29.39 3.43 -17.20
N LEU A 462 29.72 3.37 -15.90
CA LEU A 462 29.02 4.09 -14.84
C LEU A 462 29.85 5.31 -14.47
N ASN A 463 29.25 6.50 -14.57
CA ASN A 463 29.90 7.77 -14.28
C ASN A 463 29.23 8.42 -13.07
N SER A 464 30.02 8.90 -12.11
CA SER A 464 29.56 9.70 -10.98
C SER A 464 29.72 11.18 -11.32
N VAL A 465 28.64 11.93 -11.27
CA VAL A 465 28.60 13.37 -11.50
C VAL A 465 28.20 14.07 -10.22
N ASP A 466 29.04 14.97 -9.73
CA ASP A 466 28.75 15.79 -8.55
C ASP A 466 27.72 16.89 -8.89
N LEU A 467 26.69 16.97 -8.05
CA LEU A 467 25.53 17.85 -8.14
C LEU A 467 25.47 18.87 -6.99
N SER A 468 26.47 18.88 -6.11
CA SER A 468 26.52 19.74 -4.92
C SER A 468 26.48 21.23 -5.28
N ARG A 469 26.97 21.58 -6.47
CA ARG A 469 26.95 22.93 -7.01
C ARG A 469 25.74 23.17 -7.89
N SER A 470 25.07 24.29 -7.66
CA SER A 470 23.93 24.72 -8.47
C SER A 470 24.30 25.25 -9.85
N ASP A 471 25.57 25.57 -10.04
CA ASP A 471 26.13 26.26 -11.20
C ASP A 471 27.26 25.47 -11.84
N ALA A 472 27.38 24.16 -11.56
CA ALA A 472 28.38 23.31 -12.17
C ALA A 472 27.97 21.84 -12.11
N LEU A 473 28.23 21.12 -13.19
CA LEU A 473 28.20 19.66 -13.23
C LEU A 473 29.63 19.17 -13.47
N THR A 474 30.11 18.26 -12.61
CA THR A 474 31.48 17.74 -12.72
C THR A 474 31.49 16.23 -12.59
N VAL A 475 32.07 15.54 -13.58
CA VAL A 475 32.35 14.10 -13.44
C VAL A 475 33.48 13.93 -12.42
N VAL A 476 33.23 13.18 -11.36
CA VAL A 476 34.19 12.94 -10.27
C VAL A 476 34.78 11.54 -10.29
N GLY A 477 34.11 10.59 -10.93
CA GLY A 477 34.58 9.20 -11.03
C GLY A 477 33.88 8.46 -12.17
N SER A 478 34.55 7.45 -12.72
CA SER A 478 34.00 6.58 -13.77
C SER A 478 34.54 5.16 -13.58
N VAL A 479 33.68 4.16 -13.78
CA VAL A 479 34.06 2.75 -13.74
C VAL A 479 33.38 1.98 -14.86
N GLN A 480 34.14 1.09 -15.50
CA GLN A 480 33.59 0.17 -16.49
C GLN A 480 33.00 -1.05 -15.77
N THR A 481 31.70 -1.30 -15.98
CA THR A 481 30.95 -2.38 -15.33
C THR A 481 31.08 -3.71 -16.08
N TYR A 482 31.43 -3.67 -17.37
CA TYR A 482 31.60 -4.86 -18.19
C TYR A 482 32.47 -4.62 -19.43
N GLY A 483 33.21 -5.65 -19.82
CA GLY A 483 33.96 -5.69 -21.07
C GLY A 483 35.17 -4.77 -21.11
N THR A 484 35.56 -4.37 -22.32
CA THR A 484 36.61 -3.39 -22.62
C THR A 484 35.98 -2.07 -23.03
N PRO A 485 36.74 -0.96 -23.19
CA PRO A 485 36.17 0.32 -23.66
C PRO A 485 35.43 0.26 -25.01
N SER A 486 35.61 -0.81 -25.80
CA SER A 486 34.88 -1.10 -27.04
C SER A 486 33.65 -2.01 -26.85
N ALA A 487 33.26 -2.31 -25.61
CA ALA A 487 32.05 -3.08 -25.33
C ALA A 487 30.82 -2.37 -25.91
N THR A 488 29.89 -3.14 -26.46
CA THR A 488 28.63 -2.66 -27.06
C THR A 488 27.43 -3.00 -26.21
N THR A 489 27.66 -3.40 -24.95
CA THR A 489 26.60 -3.74 -24.00
C THR A 489 26.24 -2.51 -23.20
N GLU A 490 24.96 -2.24 -23.06
CA GLU A 490 24.46 -0.95 -22.57
C GLU A 490 24.00 -1.05 -21.12
N ILE A 491 24.10 0.05 -20.38
CA ILE A 491 23.47 0.18 -19.07
C ILE A 491 22.07 0.76 -19.27
N ARG A 492 21.04 -0.03 -18.99
CA ARG A 492 19.63 0.33 -19.21
C ARG A 492 18.90 0.80 -17.96
N GLY A 493 19.40 0.42 -16.79
CA GLY A 493 18.78 0.76 -15.51
C GLY A 493 19.81 0.78 -14.38
N ILE A 494 19.60 1.69 -13.44
CA ILE A 494 20.43 1.85 -12.25
C ILE A 494 19.50 1.96 -11.05
N ALA A 495 19.72 1.13 -10.04
CA ALA A 495 19.05 1.25 -8.75
C ALA A 495 20.10 1.31 -7.64
N THR A 496 19.91 2.17 -6.64
CA THR A 496 20.88 2.36 -5.56
C THR A 496 20.28 2.02 -4.22
N ARG A 497 21.07 1.36 -3.36
CA ARG A 497 20.76 1.21 -1.93
C ARG A 497 22.05 1.35 -1.14
N ASP A 498 22.02 2.22 -0.13
CA ASP A 498 23.17 2.56 0.70
C ASP A 498 24.40 2.94 -0.15
N ARG A 499 25.42 2.10 -0.13
CA ARG A 499 26.70 2.27 -0.80
C ARG A 499 26.84 1.45 -2.09
N LEU A 500 25.76 0.84 -2.58
CA LEU A 500 25.78 -0.03 -3.75
C LEU A 500 24.89 0.52 -4.85
N ALA A 501 25.39 0.45 -6.08
CA ALA A 501 24.62 0.62 -7.31
C ALA A 501 24.46 -0.73 -8.00
N PHE A 502 23.21 -1.09 -8.30
CA PHE A 502 22.79 -2.26 -9.03
C PHE A 502 22.43 -1.85 -10.46
N ILE A 503 22.99 -2.54 -11.44
CA ILE A 503 23.05 -2.09 -12.82
C ILE A 503 22.43 -3.16 -13.71
N ALA A 504 21.35 -2.80 -14.40
CA ALA A 504 20.82 -3.57 -15.52
C ALA A 504 21.73 -3.33 -16.74
N ASN A 505 22.55 -4.33 -17.07
CA ASN A 505 23.61 -4.19 -18.07
C ASN A 505 23.41 -5.15 -19.25
N GLU A 506 22.16 -5.29 -19.72
CA GLU A 506 21.76 -6.15 -20.84
C GLU A 506 22.34 -7.57 -20.76
N ALA A 507 23.04 -8.03 -21.81
CA ALA A 507 23.65 -9.36 -21.91
C ALA A 507 24.78 -9.58 -20.91
N ALA A 508 25.31 -8.52 -20.29
CA ALA A 508 26.21 -8.67 -19.16
C ALA A 508 25.46 -9.18 -17.92
N GLY A 509 24.17 -8.90 -17.80
CA GLY A 509 23.33 -9.25 -16.66
C GLY A 509 23.31 -8.18 -15.59
N LEU A 510 22.95 -8.58 -14.36
CA LEU A 510 23.00 -7.69 -13.20
C LEU A 510 24.45 -7.43 -12.79
N ARG A 511 24.89 -6.17 -12.81
CA ARG A 511 26.21 -5.74 -12.29
C ARG A 511 26.04 -4.96 -10.99
N VAL A 512 27.07 -4.99 -10.14
CA VAL A 512 27.08 -4.28 -8.86
C VAL A 512 28.34 -3.45 -8.74
N VAL A 513 28.17 -2.20 -8.32
CA VAL A 513 29.26 -1.24 -8.11
C VAL A 513 29.18 -0.72 -6.67
N ASP A 514 30.29 -0.79 -5.96
CA ASP A 514 30.47 -0.08 -4.70
C ASP A 514 30.71 1.41 -5.00
N ILE A 515 29.80 2.24 -4.51
CA ILE A 515 29.76 3.69 -4.68
C ILE A 515 30.00 4.41 -3.35
N SER A 516 30.61 3.73 -2.36
CA SER A 516 30.95 4.35 -1.07
C SER A 516 31.78 5.62 -1.23
N ASP A 517 32.65 5.64 -2.24
CA ASP A 517 33.36 6.82 -2.71
C ASP A 517 32.97 7.08 -4.18
N PRO A 518 32.09 8.05 -4.46
CA PRO A 518 31.66 8.36 -5.82
C PRO A 518 32.79 8.82 -6.74
N ALA A 519 33.91 9.32 -6.20
CA ALA A 519 35.09 9.67 -7.01
C ALA A 519 35.91 8.43 -7.41
N PHE A 520 35.78 7.33 -6.66
CA PHE A 520 36.47 6.07 -6.90
C PHE A 520 35.51 4.87 -6.86
N PRO A 521 34.52 4.80 -7.77
CA PRO A 521 33.56 3.69 -7.80
C PRO A 521 34.25 2.37 -8.19
N ILE A 522 33.84 1.26 -7.56
CA ILE A 522 34.49 -0.05 -7.72
C ILE A 522 33.47 -1.09 -8.17
N ALA A 523 33.64 -1.66 -9.37
CA ALA A 523 32.84 -2.79 -9.84
C ALA A 523 33.20 -4.07 -9.06
N LEU A 524 32.22 -4.72 -8.42
CA LEU A 524 32.41 -5.84 -7.49
C LEU A 524 32.31 -7.22 -8.17
N SER A 525 33.34 -8.07 -8.19
CA SER A 525 33.28 -9.39 -8.86
C SER A 525 32.14 -10.31 -8.40
N GLY A 526 31.53 -11.06 -9.33
CA GLY A 526 30.60 -12.17 -9.05
C GLY A 526 29.14 -11.84 -9.37
N TYR A 527 28.73 -11.95 -10.63
CA TYR A 527 27.51 -11.28 -11.09
C TYR A 527 26.43 -12.22 -11.58
N GLY A 528 25.16 -11.83 -11.34
CA GLY A 528 23.93 -12.49 -11.78
C GLY A 528 23.82 -12.54 -13.30
N LYS A 529 24.63 -13.40 -13.91
CA LYS A 529 24.63 -13.67 -15.35
C LYS A 529 23.28 -14.31 -15.71
N PRO A 530 22.61 -13.85 -16.78
CA PRO A 530 21.40 -14.50 -17.26
C PRO A 530 21.68 -15.96 -17.60
N LEU A 531 20.69 -16.83 -17.41
CA LEU A 531 20.86 -18.29 -17.57
C LEU A 531 21.07 -18.73 -19.03
N SER A 532 20.89 -17.84 -20.00
CA SER A 532 21.32 -17.98 -21.40
C SER A 532 21.24 -16.61 -22.11
N THR A 533 20.84 -16.53 -23.38
CA THR A 533 20.81 -15.31 -24.24
C THR A 533 19.89 -14.16 -23.76
N GLY A 534 19.33 -14.26 -22.55
CA GLY A 534 18.53 -13.20 -21.91
C GLY A 534 19.35 -11.95 -21.57
N GLN A 535 18.66 -10.84 -21.35
CA GLN A 535 19.24 -9.55 -21.04
C GLN A 535 18.53 -8.94 -19.83
N ILE A 536 19.29 -8.33 -18.93
CA ILE A 536 18.71 -7.55 -17.84
C ILE A 536 18.55 -6.10 -18.28
N VAL A 537 17.30 -5.65 -18.44
CA VAL A 537 16.96 -4.34 -19.04
C VAL A 537 16.43 -3.32 -18.04
N ALA A 538 15.88 -3.77 -16.91
CA ALA A 538 15.47 -2.89 -15.82
C ALA A 538 15.80 -3.52 -14.46
N VAL A 539 15.98 -2.67 -13.45
CA VAL A 539 16.24 -3.07 -12.06
C VAL A 539 15.50 -2.15 -11.10
N ALA A 540 14.99 -2.72 -10.01
CA ALA A 540 14.48 -1.95 -8.87
C ALA A 540 14.82 -2.64 -7.55
N ILE A 541 14.67 -1.90 -6.45
CA ILE A 541 14.90 -2.39 -5.09
C ILE A 541 13.57 -2.62 -4.39
N ALA A 542 13.41 -3.78 -3.76
CA ALA A 542 12.31 -4.09 -2.86
C ALA A 542 12.88 -4.63 -1.53
N GLY A 543 12.93 -3.78 -0.50
CA GLY A 543 13.57 -4.14 0.77
C GLY A 543 15.02 -4.58 0.56
N ASP A 544 15.35 -5.79 1.03
CA ASP A 544 16.69 -6.38 0.93
C ASP A 544 16.94 -7.16 -0.39
N TYR A 545 16.06 -6.99 -1.37
CA TYR A 545 16.13 -7.70 -2.65
C TYR A 545 16.26 -6.74 -3.83
N VAL A 546 16.94 -7.23 -4.87
CA VAL A 546 17.01 -6.57 -6.18
C VAL A 546 16.12 -7.34 -7.12
N LEU A 547 15.17 -6.64 -7.73
CA LEU A 547 14.31 -7.16 -8.78
C LEU A 547 14.90 -6.73 -10.13
N ALA A 548 14.83 -7.63 -11.10
CA ALA A 548 15.33 -7.38 -12.43
C ALA A 548 14.35 -7.88 -13.50
N ALA A 549 14.23 -7.12 -14.58
CA ALA A 549 13.48 -7.50 -15.77
C ALA A 549 14.46 -8.22 -16.69
N ASP A 550 14.27 -9.53 -16.80
CA ASP A 550 15.01 -10.40 -17.70
C ASP A 550 14.16 -10.62 -18.96
N THR A 551 14.71 -10.29 -20.12
CA THR A 551 13.99 -10.41 -21.40
C THR A 551 13.61 -11.85 -21.74
N LEU A 552 14.26 -12.85 -21.13
CA LEU A 552 13.94 -14.27 -21.35
C LEU A 552 13.14 -14.88 -20.20
N ASP A 553 13.45 -14.50 -18.96
CA ASP A 553 12.89 -15.12 -17.75
C ASP A 553 11.90 -14.22 -16.98
N GLY A 554 11.46 -13.11 -17.58
CA GLY A 554 10.47 -12.22 -17.00
C GLY A 554 11.00 -11.49 -15.76
N LEU A 555 10.41 -11.77 -14.59
CA LEU A 555 10.87 -11.23 -13.31
C LEU A 555 11.96 -12.12 -12.71
N ALA A 556 13.09 -11.53 -12.33
CA ALA A 556 14.16 -12.18 -11.59
C ALA A 556 14.39 -11.48 -10.24
N ILE A 557 14.69 -12.25 -9.19
CA ILE A 557 14.96 -11.71 -7.85
C ILE A 557 16.33 -12.17 -7.37
N PHE A 558 17.09 -11.24 -6.79
CA PHE A 558 18.42 -11.43 -6.26
C PHE A 558 18.49 -10.97 -4.79
N ASP A 559 19.18 -11.73 -3.94
CA ASP A 559 19.39 -11.36 -2.53
C ASP A 559 20.60 -10.43 -2.39
N GLN A 560 20.36 -9.21 -1.89
CA GLN A 560 21.41 -8.20 -1.81
C GLN A 560 22.28 -8.29 -0.54
N THR A 561 21.84 -9.03 0.49
CA THR A 561 22.57 -9.14 1.77
C THR A 561 23.89 -9.91 1.61
N SER A 562 23.96 -10.75 0.58
CA SER A 562 25.08 -11.62 0.27
C SER A 562 25.95 -11.12 -0.89
N VAL A 563 25.78 -9.88 -1.35
CA VAL A 563 26.45 -9.33 -2.56
C VAL A 563 27.96 -9.53 -2.59
N ARG A 564 28.65 -9.37 -1.45
CA ARG A 564 30.11 -9.56 -1.38
C ARG A 564 30.56 -11.02 -1.46
N SER A 565 29.63 -11.96 -1.34
CA SER A 565 29.85 -13.41 -1.46
C SER A 565 29.39 -13.96 -2.81
N TRP A 566 28.78 -13.14 -3.67
CA TRP A 566 28.40 -13.55 -5.00
C TRP A 566 29.65 -13.98 -5.79
N SER A 567 29.55 -15.08 -6.51
CA SER A 567 30.64 -15.59 -7.34
C SER A 567 30.11 -15.93 -8.73
N VAL A 568 30.99 -16.09 -9.71
CA VAL A 568 30.61 -16.47 -11.09
C VAL A 568 29.91 -17.84 -11.13
N THR A 569 30.04 -18.66 -10.08
CA THR A 569 29.52 -20.03 -9.96
C THR A 569 28.48 -20.22 -8.84
N GLY A 570 28.20 -19.21 -8.02
CA GLY A 570 27.33 -19.28 -6.85
C GLY A 570 26.20 -18.25 -6.93
N GLN A 571 24.96 -18.74 -6.85
CA GLN A 571 23.74 -18.05 -7.25
C GLN A 571 23.46 -16.78 -6.43
N ALA A 572 23.66 -15.62 -7.06
CA ALA A 572 23.08 -14.34 -6.64
C ALA A 572 21.55 -14.30 -6.84
N ARG A 573 21.05 -15.06 -7.82
CA ARG A 573 19.63 -15.16 -8.19
C ARG A 573 18.95 -16.19 -7.32
N ILE A 574 17.95 -15.75 -6.56
CA ILE A 574 17.19 -16.60 -5.64
C ILE A 574 15.89 -17.11 -6.26
N TRP A 575 15.36 -16.40 -7.26
CA TRP A 575 14.12 -16.76 -7.92
C TRP A 575 14.01 -16.16 -9.34
N ASN A 576 13.22 -16.80 -10.21
CA ASN A 576 12.77 -16.26 -11.50
C ASN A 576 11.41 -16.80 -11.94
N ASP A 577 10.74 -16.08 -12.83
CA ASP A 577 9.56 -16.61 -13.53
C ASP A 577 10.01 -17.73 -14.50
N PRO A 578 9.61 -18.99 -14.28
CA PRO A 578 10.01 -20.09 -15.13
C PRO A 578 9.21 -20.15 -16.46
N ALA A 579 8.22 -19.27 -16.67
CA ALA A 579 7.19 -19.47 -17.69
C ALA A 579 6.94 -18.29 -18.66
N GLN A 580 7.71 -17.19 -18.62
CA GLN A 580 7.42 -16.02 -19.47
C GLN A 580 8.69 -15.26 -19.89
N GLY A 581 8.82 -14.97 -21.19
CA GLY A 581 9.77 -14.00 -21.75
C GLY A 581 9.12 -12.64 -22.01
N ASP A 582 9.90 -11.70 -22.57
CA ASP A 582 9.52 -10.36 -23.00
C ASP A 582 9.27 -9.32 -21.90
N ALA A 583 10.02 -9.35 -20.77
CA ALA A 583 10.01 -8.23 -19.84
C ALA A 583 10.84 -7.04 -20.37
N PHE A 584 10.22 -5.86 -20.44
CA PHE A 584 10.84 -4.63 -20.95
C PHE A 584 11.21 -3.64 -19.85
N ASP A 585 10.40 -3.57 -18.80
CA ASP A 585 10.56 -2.63 -17.70
C ASP A 585 9.87 -3.18 -16.44
N LEU A 586 10.28 -2.69 -15.27
CA LEU A 586 9.63 -3.02 -14.01
C LEU A 586 9.56 -1.84 -13.06
N ALA A 587 8.49 -1.79 -12.28
CA ALA A 587 8.33 -0.86 -11.18
C ALA A 587 7.88 -1.61 -9.92
N VAL A 588 8.23 -1.08 -8.76
CA VAL A 588 7.86 -1.67 -7.46
C VAL A 588 7.05 -0.65 -6.67
N ARG A 589 5.95 -1.11 -6.07
CA ARG A 589 5.17 -0.34 -5.09
C ARG A 589 4.75 -1.30 -3.98
N GLY A 590 5.19 -1.03 -2.74
CA GLY A 590 4.88 -1.91 -1.61
C GLY A 590 5.41 -3.33 -1.81
N ASN A 591 4.54 -4.34 -1.65
CA ASN A 591 4.87 -5.73 -1.93
C ASN A 591 4.47 -6.14 -3.34
N TYR A 592 4.30 -5.20 -4.27
CA TYR A 592 3.98 -5.57 -5.64
C TYR A 592 5.05 -5.12 -6.62
N ALA A 593 5.41 -6.04 -7.51
CA ALA A 593 6.20 -5.76 -8.69
C ALA A 593 5.29 -5.76 -9.91
N TYR A 594 5.40 -4.70 -10.71
CA TYR A 594 4.69 -4.51 -11.95
C TYR A 594 5.68 -4.70 -13.08
N VAL A 595 5.42 -5.64 -13.98
CA VAL A 595 6.35 -6.01 -15.04
C VAL A 595 5.68 -5.77 -16.39
N ALA A 596 6.26 -4.86 -17.17
CA ALA A 596 5.79 -4.52 -18.50
C ALA A 596 6.23 -5.60 -19.49
N ARG A 597 5.26 -6.25 -20.17
CA ARG A 597 5.52 -7.41 -21.04
C ARG A 597 5.16 -7.18 -22.51
N GLY A 598 5.17 -5.93 -22.96
CA GLY A 598 4.76 -5.56 -24.30
C GLY A 598 3.35 -6.09 -24.59
N ALA A 599 3.16 -6.76 -25.72
CA ALA A 599 1.86 -7.25 -26.16
C ALA A 599 1.18 -8.25 -25.20
N ALA A 600 1.92 -8.84 -24.25
CA ALA A 600 1.35 -9.71 -23.22
C ALA A 600 0.72 -8.94 -22.05
N GLY A 601 0.85 -7.61 -22.01
CA GLY A 601 0.23 -6.73 -21.02
C GLY A 601 1.14 -6.42 -19.83
N LEU A 602 0.53 -6.21 -18.66
CA LEU A 602 1.22 -5.88 -17.42
C LEU A 602 1.02 -7.01 -16.40
N ASP A 603 2.10 -7.68 -16.02
CA ASP A 603 2.05 -8.66 -14.94
C ASP A 603 2.18 -7.97 -13.59
N ILE A 604 1.36 -8.38 -12.62
CA ILE A 604 1.35 -7.86 -11.26
C ILE A 604 1.67 -9.03 -10.32
N TRP A 605 2.79 -8.90 -9.62
CA TRP A 605 3.33 -9.94 -8.74
C TRP A 605 3.27 -9.50 -7.30
N ASP A 606 2.70 -10.33 -6.42
CA ASP A 606 2.92 -10.21 -4.97
C ASP A 606 4.32 -10.75 -4.65
N ILE A 607 5.20 -9.86 -4.19
CA ILE A 607 6.59 -10.10 -3.80
C ILE A 607 6.77 -10.02 -2.27
N SER A 608 5.68 -10.12 -1.49
CA SER A 608 5.74 -10.16 -0.02
C SER A 608 6.62 -11.28 0.51
N ASN A 609 6.66 -12.41 -0.20
CA ASN A 609 7.67 -13.44 -0.05
C ASN A 609 8.58 -13.46 -1.30
N PRO A 610 9.74 -12.78 -1.27
CA PRO A 610 10.65 -12.69 -2.42
C PRO A 610 11.36 -14.00 -2.77
N LEU A 611 11.30 -15.02 -1.89
CA LEU A 611 11.78 -16.38 -2.19
C LEU A 611 10.72 -17.20 -2.94
N ALA A 612 9.45 -16.81 -2.84
CA ALA A 612 8.35 -17.44 -3.56
C ALA A 612 7.29 -16.40 -3.99
N PRO A 613 7.62 -15.49 -4.93
CA PRO A 613 6.66 -14.54 -5.49
C PRO A 613 5.45 -15.24 -6.12
N VAL A 614 4.28 -14.61 -6.02
CA VAL A 614 3.03 -15.13 -6.59
C VAL A 614 2.49 -14.13 -7.61
N LYS A 615 2.23 -14.59 -8.84
CA LYS A 615 1.57 -13.76 -9.85
C LYS A 615 0.11 -13.54 -9.43
N SER A 616 -0.23 -12.30 -9.07
CA SER A 616 -1.56 -11.93 -8.62
C SER A 616 -2.53 -11.87 -9.81
N THR A 617 -2.15 -11.17 -10.88
CA THR A 617 -2.92 -11.07 -12.11
C THR A 617 -2.05 -10.63 -13.29
N THR A 618 -2.61 -10.68 -14.50
CA THR A 618 -2.09 -10.01 -15.69
C THR A 618 -3.17 -9.08 -16.23
N LEU A 619 -2.91 -7.77 -16.19
CA LEU A 619 -3.76 -6.79 -16.87
C LEU A 619 -3.48 -6.86 -18.38
N SER A 620 -4.43 -7.43 -19.12
CA SER A 620 -4.36 -7.57 -20.57
C SER A 620 -5.63 -7.01 -21.21
N GLN A 621 -5.45 -6.12 -22.20
CA GLN A 621 -6.53 -5.54 -23.00
C GLN A 621 -6.05 -5.44 -24.45
N ALA A 622 -6.97 -5.59 -25.42
CA ALA A 622 -6.64 -5.47 -26.83
C ALA A 622 -5.95 -4.12 -27.13
N GLY A 623 -4.73 -4.19 -27.64
CA GLY A 623 -3.93 -3.00 -27.97
C GLY A 623 -3.29 -2.30 -26.77
N PHE A 624 -3.27 -2.92 -25.58
CA PHE A 624 -2.43 -2.54 -24.44
C PHE A 624 -1.09 -3.28 -24.54
N SER A 625 0.01 -2.56 -24.73
CA SER A 625 1.33 -3.15 -24.96
C SER A 625 2.45 -2.40 -24.22
N PRO A 626 2.45 -2.37 -22.88
CA PRO A 626 3.39 -1.56 -22.12
C PRO A 626 4.85 -2.04 -22.27
N VAL A 627 5.76 -1.12 -22.57
CA VAL A 627 7.22 -1.38 -22.65
C VAL A 627 8.06 -0.50 -21.72
N SER A 628 7.50 0.62 -21.25
CA SER A 628 8.09 1.41 -20.17
C SER A 628 7.00 1.85 -19.22
N ILE A 629 7.28 1.79 -17.92
CA ILE A 629 6.30 2.05 -16.87
C ILE A 629 6.89 2.94 -15.76
N HIS A 630 6.02 3.72 -15.13
CA HIS A 630 6.37 4.47 -13.93
C HIS A 630 5.15 4.61 -13.04
N ILE A 631 5.37 4.46 -11.75
CA ILE A 631 4.31 4.58 -10.75
C ILE A 631 4.37 5.98 -10.16
N TYR A 632 3.22 6.63 -10.06
CA TYR A 632 3.07 7.88 -9.34
C TYR A 632 1.72 7.89 -8.63
N LYS A 633 1.76 8.00 -7.29
CA LYS A 633 0.59 7.86 -6.42
C LYS A 633 -0.16 6.54 -6.69
N ASP A 634 -1.45 6.62 -6.97
CA ASP A 634 -2.34 5.48 -7.21
C ASP A 634 -2.32 5.00 -8.66
N PHE A 635 -1.57 5.67 -9.55
CA PHE A 635 -1.55 5.34 -10.96
C PHE A 635 -0.21 4.77 -11.41
N LEU A 636 -0.28 3.86 -12.38
CA LEU A 636 0.83 3.45 -13.21
C LEU A 636 0.65 4.04 -14.61
N PHE A 637 1.67 4.76 -15.06
CA PHE A 637 1.75 5.31 -16.40
C PHE A 637 2.58 4.36 -17.26
N ALA A 638 2.07 3.98 -18.42
CA ALA A 638 2.73 3.03 -19.30
C ALA A 638 2.80 3.53 -20.75
N LEU A 639 3.97 3.47 -21.38
CA LEU A 639 4.15 3.71 -22.81
C LEU A 639 4.18 2.40 -23.59
N ASP A 640 3.65 2.39 -24.81
CA ASP A 640 3.78 1.24 -25.74
C ASP A 640 5.05 1.26 -26.60
N GLY A 641 5.88 2.31 -26.47
CA GLY A 641 7.06 2.52 -27.31
C GLY A 641 6.72 2.98 -28.74
N ALA A 642 5.43 3.08 -29.06
CA ALA A 642 4.90 3.67 -30.28
C ALA A 642 4.25 5.01 -29.92
N SER A 643 2.93 5.12 -29.86
CA SER A 643 2.24 6.43 -29.75
C SER A 643 1.16 6.47 -28.67
N LYS A 644 1.20 5.52 -27.73
CA LYS A 644 0.20 5.43 -26.67
C LYS A 644 0.81 5.55 -25.28
N LEU A 645 0.11 6.31 -24.46
CA LEU A 645 0.31 6.38 -23.01
C LEU A 645 -0.97 5.90 -22.32
N TYR A 646 -0.85 4.83 -21.54
CA TYR A 646 -1.93 4.30 -20.71
C TYR A 646 -1.79 4.85 -19.29
N VAL A 647 -2.92 5.16 -18.68
CA VAL A 647 -3.03 5.40 -17.24
C VAL A 647 -3.78 4.22 -16.67
N VAL A 648 -3.09 3.48 -15.80
CA VAL A 648 -3.62 2.33 -15.08
C VAL A 648 -3.89 2.76 -13.65
N ASP A 649 -5.13 2.62 -13.21
CA ASP A 649 -5.47 2.76 -11.81
C ASP A 649 -5.05 1.48 -11.08
N LEU A 650 -4.20 1.62 -10.07
CA LEU A 650 -3.70 0.52 -9.25
C LEU A 650 -4.54 0.31 -7.99
N VAL A 651 -5.46 1.23 -7.67
CA VAL A 651 -6.38 1.15 -6.53
C VAL A 651 -7.82 1.48 -6.98
N PRO A 652 -8.37 0.75 -7.97
CA PRO A 652 -9.69 1.04 -8.53
C PRO A 652 -10.87 0.63 -7.64
#